data_AF-A0A2P6TZD8-F1
#
_entry.id   AF-A0A2P6TZD8-F1
#
_cell.length_a   1.000
_cell.length_b   1.000
_cell.length_c   1.000
_cell.angle_alpha   90.00
_cell.angle_beta   90.00
_cell.angle_gamma   90.00
#
_symmetry.space_group_name_H-M   'P 1'
#
loop_
_entity.id
_entity.type
_entity.pdbx_description
1 polymer ?
#
loop_
_entity_poly.entity_id
_entity_poly.type
_entity_poly.pdbx_seq_one_letter_code
_entity_poly.pdbx_strand_id
1 'polypeptide(L)'
;MRATSALGQGATTRGAARAGGLVSVKAQAGAGQKDVQLVGPKPQRFTVAEGQLKNIASAAFPALFRLGSGALCSGYKVSLVPDDGKSYAVATVAGRQLRETSAVGGFNRPAQPIVLYEFEGCPFCRKVREAVAILDLDIKFLPCPKDGPTWRPEAVGKSGKRQFPYMEDPNTGKKMLESDDIIQYLFQQYGNGKVPLGLRLGALTAISCGLAMLPRLGKGSRYRTSKLPEEPLVLWGYEASPFVKVVREALCELEIPHVMRSCARGSPKRQELFEQRGHFQVPYLEDPNTGKAMFESAAICEYLEATYGTAVVMARELADGRHERLLFVRTPTGAMVPVQVSDESQLDGVTTGQPVTVQGRWQAAAPGTGPAPASAGTGGTSTFAATAIVQHAVNPAPKPQTTGMFNPVAGNGPAPASTGGLLPQVSNPLAVTELTVLFIPIVARDPVTKKACPGTTGLPTVGKAGVEAAVFESKAPAGSPTLASTFKTCSLGKTKLSPATSMVLDPIELPCSANINGNSLTWQACEYGDSLTWADAADAVLSKRGIDTSKYKHHVYLLPPMAAPCNFVGWGYLGCDGSVPCRAWIGNNFWTQPAALAHEIAHGLYLQHAGSRLSDGRVDSYADNSCLQGYCCAVRCWNVAHTWQLGWISVQQLDGSSLKPGHTVTARLPSQSVTATGAGLRVVPDWVPRWNDSQAGTAPLFVGFRTKQGGDAQLFDQYAGKANVYTSAIANGRDSAGSTLEASLSINQRWTYAAAKLVVRVRGVQGSTVVVTVCRKGGAETQATCTARQDNDCNGLAGAADPACKPMLAGNSLQTNPPRKAVRRPAMLRRRTGAAGLPGSPPLLRRRLTTAG
;
A
#
# COMPACT_ATOMS: atom_id res chain seq x y z
N MET A 1 32.83 -46.93 3.41
CA MET A 1 32.32 -47.80 4.50
C MET A 1 30.81 -47.86 4.35
N ARG A 2 30.08 -48.94 4.07
CA ARG A 2 30.25 -50.33 3.59
C ARG A 2 28.96 -50.52 2.73
N ALA A 3 29.06 -50.77 1.42
CA ALA A 3 28.95 -52.09 0.76
C ALA A 3 27.52 -52.68 0.89
N THR A 4 26.79 -53.13 -0.15
CA THR A 4 27.10 -54.16 -1.16
C THR A 4 25.98 -54.23 -2.23
N SER A 5 26.30 -54.16 -3.54
CA SER A 5 26.23 -55.24 -4.58
C SER A 5 24.85 -55.90 -4.79
N ALA A 6 24.18 -55.75 -5.95
CA ALA A 6 24.44 -56.28 -7.30
C ALA A 6 24.14 -57.78 -7.50
N LEU A 7 23.60 -58.07 -8.70
CA LEU A 7 23.40 -59.38 -9.38
C LEU A 7 22.05 -60.09 -9.10
N GLY A 8 21.34 -60.63 -10.10
CA GLY A 8 21.64 -60.72 -11.53
C GLY A 8 20.60 -61.53 -12.32
N GLN A 9 20.90 -61.68 -13.62
CA GLN A 9 20.58 -62.79 -14.53
C GLN A 9 19.08 -63.10 -14.76
N GLY A 10 18.51 -63.06 -15.96
CA GLY A 10 19.03 -63.43 -17.27
C GLY A 10 18.34 -64.72 -17.72
N ALA A 11 17.44 -64.66 -18.71
CA ALA A 11 17.22 -65.74 -19.69
C ALA A 11 16.15 -65.32 -20.72
N THR A 12 16.59 -65.33 -21.96
CA THR A 12 15.87 -65.22 -23.22
C THR A 12 15.06 -66.47 -23.55
N THR A 13 13.87 -66.35 -24.18
CA THR A 13 13.53 -67.05 -25.44
C THR A 13 12.19 -66.59 -26.06
N ARG A 14 12.31 -66.11 -27.30
CA ARG A 14 11.48 -66.25 -28.52
C ARG A 14 9.96 -66.51 -28.41
N GLY A 15 9.19 -65.70 -29.16
CA GLY A 15 8.13 -66.24 -30.02
C GLY A 15 6.93 -65.34 -30.33
N ALA A 16 6.83 -64.97 -31.61
CA ALA A 16 5.62 -64.65 -32.38
C ALA A 16 4.98 -63.24 -32.28
N ALA A 17 4.90 -62.61 -33.46
CA ALA A 17 4.24 -61.36 -33.77
C ALA A 17 2.71 -61.50 -33.86
N ARG A 18 1.96 -60.45 -33.50
CA ARG A 18 0.80 -59.93 -34.27
C ARG A 18 0.29 -58.57 -33.75
N ALA A 19 0.24 -57.64 -34.71
CA ALA A 19 -0.67 -56.50 -34.90
C ALA A 19 -1.35 -55.79 -33.70
N GLY A 20 -0.99 -54.51 -33.53
CA GLY A 20 -1.93 -53.38 -33.57
C GLY A 20 -3.00 -53.28 -32.48
N GLY A 21 -2.68 -52.59 -31.39
CA GLY A 21 -3.66 -52.01 -30.46
C GLY A 21 -3.23 -50.60 -30.04
N LEU A 22 -4.03 -49.59 -30.38
CA LEU A 22 -3.87 -48.22 -29.90
C LEU A 22 -3.92 -48.21 -28.36
N VAL A 23 -2.81 -47.84 -27.72
CA VAL A 23 -2.76 -47.55 -26.29
C VAL A 23 -3.20 -46.10 -26.09
N SER A 24 -4.37 -45.92 -25.48
CA SER A 24 -4.85 -44.63 -24.97
C SER A 24 -3.97 -44.22 -23.79
N VAL A 25 -3.12 -43.21 -24.00
CA VAL A 25 -2.36 -42.57 -22.93
C VAL A 25 -3.26 -41.50 -22.31
N LYS A 26 -3.83 -41.80 -21.13
CA LYS A 26 -4.41 -40.78 -20.25
C LYS A 26 -3.32 -39.78 -19.88
N ALA A 27 -3.44 -38.54 -20.36
CA ALA A 27 -2.63 -37.44 -19.87
C ALA A 27 -2.92 -37.22 -18.38
N GLN A 28 -1.87 -37.29 -17.56
CA GLN A 28 -1.94 -37.01 -16.13
C GLN A 28 -2.30 -35.54 -15.91
N ALA A 29 -3.40 -35.32 -15.19
CA ALA A 29 -3.67 -34.07 -14.51
C ALA A 29 -2.58 -33.86 -13.45
N GLY A 30 -1.86 -32.74 -13.52
CA GLY A 30 -0.76 -32.43 -12.61
C GLY A 30 -0.66 -30.94 -12.32
N ALA A 31 -1.37 -30.51 -11.28
CA ALA A 31 -1.00 -29.49 -10.29
C ALA A 31 -2.22 -29.28 -9.37
N GLY A 32 -2.04 -29.38 -8.05
CA GLY A 32 -3.12 -29.39 -7.07
C GLY A 32 -4.07 -28.19 -7.21
N GLN A 33 -5.30 -28.46 -7.66
CA GLN A 33 -6.36 -27.46 -7.72
C GLN A 33 -6.88 -27.29 -6.28
N LYS A 34 -6.54 -26.17 -5.63
CA LYS A 34 -7.26 -25.74 -4.42
C LYS A 34 -8.74 -25.66 -4.78
N ASP A 35 -9.64 -26.15 -3.93
CA ASP A 35 -11.08 -26.05 -4.16
C ASP A 35 -11.47 -24.58 -4.33
N VAL A 36 -11.78 -24.17 -5.57
CA VAL A 36 -12.24 -22.81 -5.86
C VAL A 36 -13.77 -22.75 -5.78
N GLN A 37 -14.27 -21.83 -4.98
CA GLN A 37 -15.69 -21.60 -4.74
C GLN A 37 -16.31 -20.81 -5.90
N LEU A 38 -17.42 -21.31 -6.47
CA LEU A 38 -18.19 -20.56 -7.46
C LEU A 38 -18.93 -19.40 -6.76
N VAL A 39 -18.63 -18.17 -7.18
CA VAL A 39 -19.23 -16.92 -6.67
C VAL A 39 -19.82 -16.11 -7.83
N GLY A 40 -20.66 -15.13 -7.51
CA GLY A 40 -21.27 -14.24 -8.50
C GLY A 40 -22.66 -14.69 -8.98
N PRO A 41 -23.23 -14.00 -9.98
CA PRO A 41 -24.56 -14.29 -10.50
C PRO A 41 -24.64 -15.68 -11.13
N LYS A 42 -25.85 -16.26 -11.14
CA LYS A 42 -26.11 -17.52 -11.84
C LYS A 42 -25.79 -17.34 -13.33
N PRO A 43 -25.06 -18.27 -13.97
CA PRO A 43 -24.64 -18.13 -15.35
C PRO A 43 -25.85 -18.13 -16.28
N GLN A 44 -25.90 -17.14 -17.19
CA GLN A 44 -26.95 -16.97 -18.17
C GLN A 44 -26.36 -16.99 -19.58
N ARG A 45 -26.80 -17.95 -20.41
CA ARG A 45 -26.24 -18.10 -21.77
C ARG A 45 -26.68 -16.95 -22.67
N PHE A 46 -25.68 -16.31 -23.30
CA PHE A 46 -25.86 -15.27 -24.33
C PHE A 46 -26.60 -14.01 -23.85
N THR A 47 -26.72 -13.80 -22.54
CA THR A 47 -27.28 -12.56 -22.01
C THR A 47 -26.19 -11.50 -21.88
N VAL A 48 -26.59 -10.25 -21.96
CA VAL A 48 -25.72 -9.10 -21.73
C VAL A 48 -26.19 -8.42 -20.46
N ALA A 49 -25.29 -8.21 -19.50
CA ALA A 49 -25.60 -7.50 -18.28
C ALA A 49 -26.15 -6.09 -18.59
N GLU A 50 -27.00 -5.58 -17.71
CA GLU A 50 -27.60 -4.26 -17.83
C GLU A 50 -26.50 -3.19 -18.03
N GLY A 51 -26.71 -2.27 -18.97
CA GLY A 51 -25.73 -1.24 -19.33
C GLY A 51 -24.53 -1.70 -20.17
N GLN A 52 -24.30 -3.00 -20.36
CA GLN A 52 -23.11 -3.50 -21.09
C GLN A 52 -23.32 -3.69 -22.60
N LEU A 53 -24.52 -3.44 -23.15
CA LEU A 53 -24.84 -3.71 -24.55
C LEU A 53 -23.86 -3.07 -25.55
N LYS A 54 -23.58 -1.76 -25.41
CA LYS A 54 -22.63 -1.05 -26.29
C LYS A 54 -21.20 -1.60 -26.14
N ASN A 55 -20.82 -1.96 -24.93
CA ASN A 55 -19.49 -2.50 -24.64
C ASN A 55 -19.31 -3.88 -25.29
N ILE A 56 -20.28 -4.79 -25.15
CA ILE A 56 -20.23 -6.11 -25.77
C ILE A 56 -20.37 -6.04 -27.30
N ALA A 57 -21.22 -5.15 -27.83
CA ALA A 57 -21.38 -4.97 -29.27
C ALA A 57 -20.09 -4.52 -29.95
N SER A 58 -19.38 -3.53 -29.38
CA SER A 58 -18.07 -3.10 -29.89
C SER A 58 -16.99 -4.18 -29.74
N ALA A 59 -17.08 -5.04 -28.71
CA ALA A 59 -16.21 -6.20 -28.52
C ALA A 59 -16.49 -7.35 -29.50
N ALA A 60 -17.67 -7.40 -30.12
CA ALA A 60 -18.02 -8.40 -31.13
C ALA A 60 -17.48 -8.03 -32.53
N PHE A 61 -17.27 -6.75 -32.80
CA PHE A 61 -16.82 -6.25 -34.10
C PHE A 61 -15.52 -6.92 -34.59
N PRO A 62 -14.46 -7.11 -33.78
CA PRO A 62 -13.24 -7.76 -34.26
C PRO A 62 -13.47 -9.19 -34.76
N ALA A 63 -14.37 -9.94 -34.12
CA ALA A 63 -14.68 -11.31 -34.54
C ALA A 63 -15.41 -11.32 -35.89
N LEU A 64 -16.41 -10.43 -36.07
CA LEU A 64 -17.15 -10.29 -37.33
C LEU A 64 -16.25 -9.81 -38.48
N PHE A 65 -15.47 -8.76 -38.24
CA PHE A 65 -14.58 -8.16 -39.24
C PHE A 65 -13.50 -9.13 -39.72
N ARG A 66 -13.10 -10.08 -38.85
CA ARG A 66 -12.11 -11.11 -39.16
C ARG A 66 -12.75 -12.44 -39.55
N LEU A 67 -14.02 -12.41 -39.96
CA LEU A 67 -14.77 -13.56 -40.46
C LEU A 67 -14.74 -14.76 -39.49
N GLY A 68 -14.76 -14.49 -38.19
CA GLY A 68 -14.71 -15.51 -37.14
C GLY A 68 -13.36 -16.19 -36.97
N SER A 69 -12.25 -15.64 -37.48
CA SER A 69 -10.91 -16.18 -37.21
C SER A 69 -10.67 -16.32 -35.71
N GLY A 70 -10.18 -17.49 -35.28
CA GLY A 70 -10.04 -17.83 -33.86
C GLY A 70 -11.33 -18.30 -33.17
N ALA A 71 -12.46 -18.46 -33.89
CA ALA A 71 -13.70 -19.01 -33.33
C ALA A 71 -13.77 -20.55 -33.38
N LEU A 72 -13.09 -21.18 -34.35
CA LEU A 72 -13.16 -22.62 -34.62
C LEU A 72 -11.80 -23.28 -34.41
N CYS A 73 -11.78 -24.43 -33.75
CA CYS A 73 -10.59 -25.28 -33.69
C CYS A 73 -10.25 -25.87 -35.07
N SER A 74 -8.97 -26.20 -35.28
CA SER A 74 -8.50 -26.82 -36.51
C SER A 74 -9.21 -28.16 -36.79
N GLY A 75 -9.77 -28.30 -37.99
CA GLY A 75 -10.54 -29.49 -38.38
C GLY A 75 -11.94 -29.56 -37.76
N TYR A 76 -12.51 -28.43 -37.35
CA TYR A 76 -13.87 -28.33 -36.79
C TYR A 76 -14.93 -29.06 -37.64
N LYS A 77 -15.78 -29.82 -36.98
CA LYS A 77 -16.93 -30.54 -37.56
C LYS A 77 -18.13 -30.48 -36.62
N VAL A 78 -19.32 -30.53 -37.20
CA VAL A 78 -20.60 -30.60 -36.48
C VAL A 78 -21.36 -31.85 -36.91
N SER A 79 -21.99 -32.53 -35.96
CA SER A 79 -22.86 -33.66 -36.21
C SER A 79 -24.11 -33.64 -35.33
N LEU A 80 -25.19 -34.24 -35.81
CA LEU A 80 -26.43 -34.46 -35.07
C LEU A 80 -26.45 -35.89 -34.52
N VAL A 81 -26.28 -36.01 -33.20
CA VAL A 81 -26.25 -37.31 -32.51
C VAL A 81 -27.47 -37.46 -31.59
N PRO A 82 -27.90 -38.69 -31.24
CA PRO A 82 -28.90 -38.88 -30.20
C PRO A 82 -28.50 -38.18 -28.90
N ASP A 83 -29.48 -37.62 -28.17
CA ASP A 83 -29.23 -37.00 -26.87
C ASP A 83 -28.87 -38.06 -25.82
N ASP A 84 -27.67 -37.94 -25.26
CA ASP A 84 -27.15 -38.85 -24.22
C ASP A 84 -27.27 -38.30 -22.79
N GLY A 85 -27.76 -37.05 -22.65
CA GLY A 85 -27.91 -36.36 -21.37
C GLY A 85 -26.62 -36.11 -20.58
N LYS A 86 -25.44 -36.45 -21.13
CA LYS A 86 -24.15 -36.44 -20.41
C LYS A 86 -23.08 -35.61 -21.11
N SER A 87 -23.13 -35.52 -22.42
CA SER A 87 -22.16 -34.77 -23.21
C SER A 87 -22.60 -33.32 -23.37
N TYR A 88 -21.62 -32.41 -23.39
CA TYR A 88 -21.80 -31.04 -23.84
C TYR A 88 -22.34 -31.04 -25.28
N ALA A 89 -23.43 -30.29 -25.47
CA ALA A 89 -24.00 -30.00 -26.77
C ALA A 89 -24.25 -28.50 -26.90
N VAL A 90 -24.08 -27.97 -28.12
CA VAL A 90 -24.33 -26.54 -28.40
C VAL A 90 -25.82 -26.24 -28.27
N ALA A 91 -26.65 -27.15 -28.78
CA ALA A 91 -28.09 -27.10 -28.70
C ALA A 91 -28.65 -28.53 -28.76
N THR A 92 -29.80 -28.74 -28.15
CA THR A 92 -30.60 -29.96 -28.28
C THR A 92 -31.89 -29.61 -29.03
N VAL A 93 -32.17 -30.32 -30.12
CA VAL A 93 -33.38 -30.11 -30.94
C VAL A 93 -34.01 -31.47 -31.19
N ALA A 94 -35.29 -31.62 -30.81
CA ALA A 94 -36.08 -32.83 -31.04
C ALA A 94 -35.38 -34.15 -30.60
N GLY A 95 -34.78 -34.17 -29.40
CA GLY A 95 -34.09 -35.34 -28.85
C GLY A 95 -32.73 -35.67 -29.52
N ARG A 96 -32.19 -34.75 -30.33
CA ARG A 96 -30.84 -34.85 -30.90
C ARG A 96 -29.96 -33.71 -30.41
N GLN A 97 -28.72 -34.02 -30.07
CA GLN A 97 -27.69 -33.05 -29.69
C GLN A 97 -26.89 -32.61 -30.92
N LEU A 98 -26.65 -31.31 -31.03
CA LEU A 98 -25.67 -30.75 -31.96
C LEU A 98 -24.26 -30.83 -31.33
N ARG A 99 -23.48 -31.82 -31.75
CA ARG A 99 -22.14 -32.10 -31.24
C ARG A 99 -21.06 -31.47 -32.09
N GLU A 100 -20.08 -30.87 -31.44
CA GLU A 100 -18.91 -30.27 -32.08
C GLU A 100 -17.67 -31.13 -31.83
N THR A 101 -16.86 -31.32 -32.86
CA THR A 101 -15.57 -32.02 -32.76
C THR A 101 -14.51 -31.26 -33.56
N SER A 102 -13.24 -31.62 -33.38
CA SER A 102 -12.14 -31.06 -34.15
C SER A 102 -10.95 -32.04 -34.20
N ALA A 103 -9.92 -31.72 -35.00
CA ALA A 103 -8.73 -32.56 -35.14
C ALA A 103 -7.70 -32.35 -34.00
N VAL A 104 -7.91 -31.33 -33.15
CA VAL A 104 -6.89 -30.85 -32.21
C VAL A 104 -6.57 -31.86 -31.11
N GLY A 105 -7.47 -32.81 -30.82
CA GLY A 105 -7.21 -33.92 -29.89
C GLY A 105 -6.11 -34.88 -30.35
N GLY A 106 -5.79 -34.90 -31.65
CA GLY A 106 -4.68 -35.68 -32.22
C GLY A 106 -3.38 -34.90 -32.41
N PHE A 107 -3.33 -33.62 -32.03
CA PHE A 107 -2.12 -32.81 -32.15
C PHE A 107 -1.21 -32.95 -30.92
N ASN A 108 0.07 -32.65 -31.10
CA ASN A 108 1.01 -32.57 -29.99
C ASN A 108 0.59 -31.49 -28.99
N ARG A 109 0.72 -31.76 -27.69
CA ARG A 109 0.31 -30.85 -26.61
C ARG A 109 1.50 -30.47 -25.74
N PRO A 110 1.71 -29.17 -25.46
CA PRO A 110 2.78 -28.73 -24.58
C PRO A 110 2.55 -29.26 -23.17
N ALA A 111 3.60 -29.79 -22.52
CA ALA A 111 3.54 -30.27 -21.14
C ALA A 111 3.53 -29.11 -20.14
N GLN A 112 4.21 -28.01 -20.48
CA GLN A 112 4.18 -26.75 -19.74
C GLN A 112 3.59 -25.64 -20.61
N PRO A 113 2.76 -24.73 -20.08
CA PRO A 113 2.22 -23.62 -20.86
C PRO A 113 3.33 -22.80 -21.52
N ILE A 114 3.16 -22.51 -22.82
CA ILE A 114 4.01 -21.55 -23.53
C ILE A 114 3.75 -20.16 -22.93
N VAL A 115 4.82 -19.38 -22.74
CA VAL A 115 4.74 -18.03 -22.19
C VAL A 115 4.68 -17.02 -23.33
N LEU A 116 3.71 -16.10 -23.29
CA LEU A 116 3.52 -15.08 -24.32
C LEU A 116 3.41 -13.69 -23.69
N TYR A 117 4.38 -12.83 -23.99
CA TYR A 117 4.39 -11.41 -23.64
C TYR A 117 3.65 -10.64 -24.72
N GLU A 118 2.55 -9.99 -24.36
CA GLU A 118 1.64 -9.38 -25.33
C GLU A 118 0.74 -8.31 -24.72
N PHE A 119 0.07 -7.51 -25.52
CA PHE A 119 -1.04 -6.69 -25.03
C PHE A 119 -2.24 -6.69 -25.99
N GLU A 120 -3.44 -6.47 -25.44
CA GLU A 120 -4.70 -6.65 -26.15
C GLU A 120 -4.88 -5.67 -27.32
N GLY A 121 -4.34 -4.45 -27.15
CA GLY A 121 -4.29 -3.40 -28.17
C GLY A 121 -3.22 -3.58 -29.26
N CYS A 122 -2.65 -4.77 -29.45
CA CYS A 122 -1.65 -5.05 -30.47
C CYS A 122 -2.20 -5.94 -31.60
N PRO A 123 -2.20 -5.48 -32.86
CA PRO A 123 -2.69 -6.29 -33.98
C PRO A 123 -1.82 -7.51 -34.26
N PHE A 124 -0.52 -7.45 -34.00
CA PHE A 124 0.41 -8.59 -34.15
C PHE A 124 0.18 -9.66 -33.08
N CYS A 125 -0.03 -9.25 -31.83
CA CYS A 125 -0.37 -10.17 -30.74
C CYS A 125 -1.70 -10.88 -31.00
N ARG A 126 -2.68 -10.15 -31.55
CA ARG A 126 -3.98 -10.71 -31.92
C ARG A 126 -3.87 -11.85 -32.92
N LYS A 127 -2.97 -11.77 -33.92
CA LYS A 127 -2.74 -12.88 -34.85
C LYS A 127 -2.29 -14.16 -34.14
N VAL A 128 -1.40 -14.02 -33.16
CA VAL A 128 -0.92 -15.15 -32.35
C VAL A 128 -2.05 -15.70 -31.48
N ARG A 129 -2.89 -14.85 -30.87
CA ARG A 129 -4.07 -15.30 -30.12
C ARG A 129 -5.09 -16.06 -30.98
N GLU A 130 -5.34 -15.60 -32.22
CA GLU A 130 -6.17 -16.33 -33.17
C GLU A 130 -5.58 -17.72 -33.46
N ALA A 131 -4.26 -17.84 -33.68
CA ALA A 131 -3.58 -19.12 -33.88
C ALA A 131 -3.69 -20.04 -32.65
N VAL A 132 -3.47 -19.50 -31.45
CA VAL A 132 -3.63 -20.20 -30.16
C VAL A 132 -5.03 -20.78 -30.03
N ALA A 133 -6.06 -20.01 -30.38
CA ALA A 133 -7.45 -20.47 -30.34
C ALA A 133 -7.74 -21.58 -31.36
N ILE A 134 -7.20 -21.47 -32.58
CA ILE A 134 -7.37 -22.47 -33.65
C ILE A 134 -6.67 -23.80 -33.29
N LEU A 135 -5.50 -23.74 -32.64
CA LEU A 135 -4.74 -24.91 -32.21
C LEU A 135 -5.20 -25.45 -30.85
N ASP A 136 -6.07 -24.71 -30.16
CA ASP A 136 -6.61 -25.01 -28.85
C ASP A 136 -5.54 -25.16 -27.74
N LEU A 137 -4.54 -24.27 -27.76
CA LEU A 137 -3.40 -24.30 -26.84
C LEU A 137 -3.70 -23.55 -25.53
N ASP A 138 -3.12 -24.04 -24.43
CA ASP A 138 -3.10 -23.34 -23.15
C ASP A 138 -1.83 -22.51 -23.05
N ILE A 139 -1.98 -21.20 -22.85
CA ILE A 139 -0.89 -20.22 -22.91
C ILE A 139 -0.86 -19.41 -21.63
N LYS A 140 0.32 -19.22 -21.04
CA LYS A 140 0.54 -18.26 -19.97
C LYS A 140 0.81 -16.89 -20.58
N PHE A 141 -0.17 -16.01 -20.47
CA PHE A 141 -0.08 -14.63 -20.92
C PHE A 141 0.55 -13.75 -19.84
N LEU A 142 1.55 -12.95 -20.24
CA LEU A 142 2.17 -11.91 -19.44
C LEU A 142 1.84 -10.55 -20.08
N PRO A 143 0.83 -9.82 -19.58
CA PRO A 143 0.36 -8.62 -20.26
C PRO A 143 1.39 -7.49 -20.23
N CYS A 144 1.61 -6.84 -21.37
CA CYS A 144 2.60 -5.81 -21.60
C CYS A 144 1.96 -4.53 -22.17
N PRO A 145 0.92 -3.95 -21.53
CA PRO A 145 0.33 -2.70 -22.00
C PRO A 145 1.38 -1.57 -22.01
N LYS A 146 1.11 -0.47 -22.72
CA LYS A 146 1.98 0.72 -22.66
C LYS A 146 2.06 1.22 -21.21
N ASP A 147 3.23 1.69 -20.81
CA ASP A 147 3.53 2.22 -19.46
C ASP A 147 3.48 1.17 -18.32
N GLY A 148 3.35 -0.11 -18.67
CA GLY A 148 3.38 -1.22 -17.72
C GLY A 148 4.76 -1.39 -17.06
N PRO A 149 4.84 -1.43 -15.71
CA PRO A 149 6.12 -1.47 -14.99
C PRO A 149 6.73 -2.88 -14.88
N THR A 150 5.97 -3.94 -15.16
CA THR A 150 6.38 -5.32 -14.81
C THR A 150 6.88 -6.10 -16.02
N TRP A 151 5.96 -6.57 -16.86
CA TRP A 151 6.26 -7.58 -17.88
C TRP A 151 6.83 -6.97 -19.15
N ARG A 152 6.47 -5.71 -19.45
CA ARG A 152 6.99 -4.99 -20.62
C ARG A 152 8.50 -4.75 -20.48
N PRO A 153 9.04 -4.19 -19.38
CA PRO A 153 10.48 -4.08 -19.18
C PRO A 153 11.20 -5.43 -19.20
N GLU A 154 10.62 -6.47 -18.57
CA GLU A 154 11.18 -7.83 -18.59
C GLU A 154 11.29 -8.39 -20.01
N ALA A 155 10.23 -8.28 -20.82
CA ALA A 155 10.24 -8.71 -22.22
C ALA A 155 11.32 -7.99 -23.03
N VAL A 156 11.51 -6.69 -22.81
CA VAL A 156 12.57 -5.91 -23.48
C VAL A 156 13.95 -6.35 -23.01
N GLY A 157 14.14 -6.57 -21.70
CA GLY A 157 15.40 -7.06 -21.15
C GLY A 157 15.79 -8.44 -21.68
N LYS A 158 14.81 -9.32 -21.91
CA LYS A 158 15.02 -10.67 -22.47
C LYS A 158 15.21 -10.70 -23.98
N SER A 159 14.42 -9.92 -24.72
CA SER A 159 14.42 -9.96 -26.19
C SER A 159 15.38 -8.96 -26.85
N GLY A 160 15.86 -7.97 -26.10
CA GLY A 160 16.68 -6.87 -26.61
C GLY A 160 15.93 -5.86 -27.48
N LYS A 161 14.62 -6.04 -27.72
CA LYS A 161 13.79 -5.17 -28.56
C LYS A 161 12.49 -4.80 -27.87
N ARG A 162 12.03 -3.56 -28.08
CA ARG A 162 10.69 -3.12 -27.65
C ARG A 162 9.63 -3.53 -28.67
N GLN A 163 9.50 -4.83 -28.89
CA GLN A 163 8.65 -5.43 -29.91
C GLN A 163 7.77 -6.54 -29.32
N PHE A 164 6.50 -6.61 -29.76
CA PHE A 164 5.52 -7.57 -29.26
C PHE A 164 4.71 -8.17 -30.43
N PRO A 165 4.29 -9.45 -30.34
CA PRO A 165 4.47 -10.37 -29.21
C PRO A 165 5.91 -10.91 -29.09
N TYR A 166 6.27 -11.35 -27.89
CA TYR A 166 7.48 -12.12 -27.61
C TYR A 166 7.07 -13.44 -26.95
N MET A 167 7.52 -14.58 -27.49
CA MET A 167 7.13 -15.91 -27.05
C MET A 167 8.32 -16.68 -26.48
N GLU A 168 8.11 -17.40 -25.37
CA GLU A 168 9.04 -18.37 -24.82
C GLU A 168 8.34 -19.72 -24.66
N ASP A 169 8.86 -20.76 -25.30
CA ASP A 169 8.35 -22.12 -25.18
C ASP A 169 9.28 -22.97 -24.31
N PRO A 170 8.91 -23.26 -23.04
CA PRO A 170 9.74 -24.03 -22.13
C PRO A 170 9.87 -25.51 -22.54
N ASN A 171 8.99 -26.03 -23.41
CA ASN A 171 9.01 -27.42 -23.84
C ASN A 171 10.10 -27.69 -24.88
N THR A 172 10.52 -26.66 -25.62
CA THR A 172 11.53 -26.76 -26.69
C THR A 172 12.73 -25.84 -26.48
N GLY A 173 12.66 -24.91 -25.52
CA GLY A 173 13.66 -23.88 -25.28
C GLY A 173 13.63 -22.71 -26.28
N LYS A 174 12.70 -22.70 -27.24
CA LYS A 174 12.62 -21.63 -28.25
C LYS A 174 12.12 -20.31 -27.67
N LYS A 175 12.77 -19.23 -28.07
CA LYS A 175 12.42 -17.85 -27.76
C LYS A 175 12.39 -17.05 -29.06
N MET A 176 11.31 -16.32 -29.33
CA MET A 176 11.16 -15.65 -30.63
C MET A 176 10.27 -14.41 -30.57
N LEU A 177 10.63 -13.46 -31.43
CA LEU A 177 9.82 -12.30 -31.83
C LEU A 177 9.13 -12.62 -33.16
N GLU A 178 8.50 -11.62 -33.77
CA GLU A 178 7.80 -11.69 -35.06
C GLU A 178 6.56 -12.59 -35.06
N SER A 179 5.38 -11.97 -35.17
CA SER A 179 4.11 -12.70 -35.05
C SER A 179 3.91 -13.80 -36.10
N ASP A 180 4.44 -13.63 -37.32
CA ASP A 180 4.31 -14.63 -38.40
C ASP A 180 5.17 -15.87 -38.12
N ASP A 181 6.40 -15.68 -37.65
CA ASP A 181 7.32 -16.76 -37.28
C ASP A 181 6.76 -17.54 -36.08
N ILE A 182 6.22 -16.84 -35.09
CA ILE A 182 5.52 -17.46 -33.95
C ILE A 182 4.36 -18.32 -34.43
N ILE A 183 3.50 -17.82 -35.32
CA ILE A 183 2.35 -18.58 -35.84
C ILE A 183 2.82 -19.80 -36.60
N GLN A 184 3.80 -19.65 -37.50
CA GLN A 184 4.36 -20.76 -38.26
C GLN A 184 4.92 -21.84 -37.33
N TYR A 185 5.67 -21.43 -36.30
CA TYR A 185 6.20 -22.32 -35.29
C TYR A 185 5.10 -23.09 -34.56
N LEU A 186 4.05 -22.41 -34.08
CA LEU A 186 2.95 -23.06 -33.36
C LEU A 186 2.22 -24.10 -34.22
N PHE A 187 1.98 -23.82 -35.50
CA PHE A 187 1.35 -24.78 -36.41
C PHE A 187 2.26 -25.97 -36.76
N GLN A 188 3.58 -25.75 -36.87
CA GLN A 188 4.54 -26.82 -37.12
C GLN A 188 4.70 -27.73 -35.91
N GLN A 189 4.83 -27.15 -34.71
CA GLN A 189 5.15 -27.90 -33.49
C GLN A 189 3.93 -28.53 -32.83
N TYR A 190 2.79 -27.82 -32.85
CA TYR A 190 1.57 -28.17 -32.10
C TYR A 190 0.31 -28.24 -32.97
N GLY A 191 0.47 -28.23 -34.30
CA GLY A 191 -0.61 -28.33 -35.26
C GLY A 191 -0.34 -29.36 -36.34
N ASN A 192 -0.95 -29.15 -37.51
CA ASN A 192 -0.79 -29.99 -38.70
C ASN A 192 0.17 -29.36 -39.74
N GLY A 193 0.96 -28.37 -39.34
CA GLY A 193 1.85 -27.60 -40.23
C GLY A 193 1.16 -26.63 -41.19
N LYS A 194 -0.18 -26.56 -41.23
CA LYS A 194 -0.92 -25.74 -42.19
C LYS A 194 -1.52 -24.49 -41.52
N VAL A 195 -0.89 -23.35 -41.75
CA VAL A 195 -1.41 -22.04 -41.29
C VAL A 195 -2.62 -21.61 -42.14
N PRO A 196 -3.77 -21.28 -41.53
CA PRO A 196 -4.96 -20.79 -42.24
C PRO A 196 -4.70 -19.53 -43.05
N LEU A 197 -5.40 -19.37 -44.19
CA LEU A 197 -5.19 -18.25 -45.11
C LEU A 197 -5.26 -16.89 -44.40
N GLY A 198 -6.24 -16.66 -43.53
CA GLY A 198 -6.42 -15.40 -42.79
C GLY A 198 -5.25 -15.02 -41.87
N LEU A 199 -4.35 -15.96 -41.56
CA LEU A 199 -3.13 -15.76 -40.76
C LEU A 199 -1.83 -15.78 -41.58
N ARG A 200 -1.89 -16.13 -42.89
CA ARG A 200 -0.72 -16.28 -43.77
C ARG A 200 -0.47 -15.07 -44.68
N LEU A 201 -1.32 -14.05 -44.66
CA LEU A 201 -1.22 -12.88 -45.57
C LEU A 201 -0.28 -11.77 -45.06
N GLY A 202 0.56 -12.06 -44.07
CA GLY A 202 1.59 -11.13 -43.55
C GLY A 202 1.03 -9.77 -43.13
N ALA A 203 1.50 -8.70 -43.80
CA ALA A 203 1.10 -7.32 -43.53
C ALA A 203 -0.40 -7.05 -43.70
N LEU A 204 -1.07 -7.69 -44.68
CA LEU A 204 -2.52 -7.55 -44.86
C LEU A 204 -3.29 -8.09 -43.66
N THR A 205 -2.81 -9.18 -43.06
CA THR A 205 -3.37 -9.70 -41.81
C THR A 205 -3.18 -8.68 -40.68
N ALA A 206 -2.00 -8.07 -40.54
CA ALA A 206 -1.76 -7.05 -39.50
C ALA A 206 -2.66 -5.81 -39.67
N ILE A 207 -2.86 -5.33 -40.91
CA ILE A 207 -3.76 -4.21 -41.22
C ILE A 207 -5.20 -4.56 -40.85
N SER A 208 -5.71 -5.73 -41.28
CA SER A 208 -7.08 -6.14 -40.94
C SER A 208 -7.28 -6.35 -39.44
N CYS A 209 -6.29 -6.87 -38.71
CA CYS A 209 -6.31 -6.91 -37.25
C CYS A 209 -6.32 -5.51 -36.62
N GLY A 210 -5.58 -4.55 -37.18
CA GLY A 210 -5.57 -3.16 -36.72
C GLY A 210 -6.93 -2.49 -36.93
N LEU A 211 -7.52 -2.62 -38.12
CA LEU A 211 -8.85 -2.08 -38.44
C LEU A 211 -9.95 -2.71 -37.58
N ALA A 212 -9.87 -4.03 -37.34
CA ALA A 212 -10.80 -4.76 -36.47
C ALA A 212 -10.87 -4.19 -35.04
N MET A 213 -9.81 -3.52 -34.58
CA MET A 213 -9.72 -2.97 -33.23
C MET A 213 -10.22 -1.52 -33.10
N LEU A 214 -10.53 -0.83 -34.21
CA LEU A 214 -10.94 0.58 -34.19
C LEU A 214 -12.11 0.90 -33.23
N PRO A 215 -13.16 0.05 -33.09
CA PRO A 215 -14.25 0.33 -32.15
C PRO A 215 -13.84 0.26 -30.67
N ARG A 216 -12.63 -0.23 -30.37
CA ARG A 216 -12.10 -0.39 -29.01
C ARG A 216 -10.78 0.36 -28.80
N LEU A 217 -10.61 1.49 -29.49
CA LEU A 217 -9.40 2.30 -29.42
C LEU A 217 -9.01 2.60 -27.96
N GLY A 218 -7.78 2.25 -27.59
CA GLY A 218 -7.22 2.47 -26.25
C GLY A 218 -7.51 1.37 -25.22
N LYS A 219 -8.55 0.54 -25.40
CA LYS A 219 -8.81 -0.59 -24.50
C LYS A 219 -7.72 -1.65 -24.61
N GLY A 220 -7.31 -2.23 -23.49
CA GLY A 220 -6.25 -3.23 -23.44
C GLY A 220 -4.88 -2.72 -23.90
N SER A 221 -4.66 -1.39 -23.87
CA SER A 221 -3.49 -0.76 -24.49
C SER A 221 -2.57 -0.01 -23.54
N ARG A 222 -3.07 0.47 -22.40
CA ARG A 222 -2.30 1.23 -21.40
C ARG A 222 -2.50 0.64 -20.01
N TYR A 223 -1.42 0.65 -19.24
CA TYR A 223 -1.40 0.18 -17.87
C TYR A 223 -2.26 1.07 -16.97
N ARG A 224 -2.91 0.44 -16.00
CA ARG A 224 -3.54 1.07 -14.84
C ARG A 224 -2.99 0.39 -13.60
N THR A 225 -2.64 1.18 -12.60
CA THR A 225 -2.07 0.65 -11.36
C THR A 225 -2.98 -0.42 -10.75
N SER A 226 -2.36 -1.53 -10.36
CA SER A 226 -3.01 -2.72 -9.84
C SER A 226 -2.12 -3.45 -8.85
N LYS A 227 -2.73 -4.32 -8.04
CA LYS A 227 -2.03 -5.38 -7.33
C LYS A 227 -1.68 -6.52 -8.29
N LEU A 228 -0.42 -6.94 -8.32
CA LEU A 228 -0.04 -8.18 -8.99
C LEU A 228 -0.44 -9.38 -8.11
N PRO A 229 -1.06 -10.42 -8.68
CA PRO A 229 -1.29 -11.67 -7.96
C PRO A 229 0.02 -12.43 -7.74
N GLU A 230 0.07 -13.29 -6.71
CA GLU A 230 1.22 -14.17 -6.44
C GLU A 230 1.28 -15.31 -7.46
N GLU A 231 0.11 -15.87 -7.81
CA GLU A 231 -0.06 -16.91 -8.80
C GLU A 231 -0.89 -16.42 -10.00
N PRO A 232 -0.56 -16.82 -11.25
CA PRO A 232 -1.37 -16.47 -12.41
C PRO A 232 -2.82 -16.94 -12.27
N LEU A 233 -3.78 -16.10 -12.63
CA LEU A 233 -5.20 -16.48 -12.71
C LEU A 233 -5.42 -17.47 -13.87
N VAL A 234 -6.55 -18.18 -13.88
CA VAL A 234 -6.93 -19.06 -15.00
C VAL A 234 -8.18 -18.51 -15.67
N LEU A 235 -8.08 -18.18 -16.96
CA LEU A 235 -9.21 -17.70 -17.77
C LEU A 235 -9.56 -18.74 -18.83
N TRP A 236 -10.79 -19.26 -18.78
CA TRP A 236 -11.36 -20.10 -19.82
C TRP A 236 -12.08 -19.22 -20.85
N GLY A 237 -11.71 -19.37 -22.12
CA GLY A 237 -12.28 -18.54 -23.19
C GLY A 237 -11.62 -18.76 -24.55
N TYR A 238 -11.87 -17.87 -25.52
CA TYR A 238 -11.20 -17.90 -26.83
C TYR A 238 -11.20 -16.50 -27.47
N GLU A 239 -10.38 -16.28 -28.51
CA GLU A 239 -10.14 -14.95 -29.10
C GLU A 239 -11.42 -14.29 -29.61
N ALA A 240 -12.27 -15.04 -30.31
CA ALA A 240 -13.45 -14.50 -30.99
C ALA A 240 -14.67 -14.22 -30.08
N SER A 241 -14.62 -14.55 -28.78
CA SER A 241 -15.74 -14.26 -27.87
C SER A 241 -15.71 -12.79 -27.42
N PRO A 242 -16.79 -12.01 -27.63
CA PRO A 242 -16.84 -10.62 -27.17
C PRO A 242 -16.84 -10.48 -25.65
N PHE A 243 -17.45 -11.44 -24.96
CA PHE A 243 -17.47 -11.48 -23.49
C PHE A 243 -16.08 -11.78 -22.90
N VAL A 244 -15.30 -12.63 -23.57
CA VAL A 244 -13.91 -12.91 -23.16
C VAL A 244 -13.00 -11.72 -23.48
N LYS A 245 -13.25 -11.03 -24.61
CA LYS A 245 -12.46 -9.86 -25.02
C LYS A 245 -12.44 -8.77 -23.94
N VAL A 246 -13.59 -8.42 -23.35
CA VAL A 246 -13.64 -7.39 -22.30
C VAL A 246 -12.90 -7.80 -21.02
N VAL A 247 -12.90 -9.09 -20.67
CA VAL A 247 -12.13 -9.61 -19.53
C VAL A 247 -10.63 -9.57 -19.81
N ARG A 248 -10.19 -9.96 -21.01
CA ARG A 248 -8.76 -9.88 -21.38
C ARG A 248 -8.27 -8.44 -21.42
N GLU A 249 -9.10 -7.49 -21.83
CA GLU A 249 -8.76 -6.06 -21.74
C GLU A 249 -8.52 -5.63 -20.30
N ALA A 250 -9.39 -6.03 -19.36
CA ALA A 250 -9.21 -5.74 -17.94
C ALA A 250 -7.93 -6.38 -17.38
N LEU A 251 -7.70 -7.67 -17.62
CA LEU A 251 -6.47 -8.37 -17.23
C LEU A 251 -5.23 -7.70 -17.82
N CYS A 252 -5.31 -7.24 -19.07
CA CYS A 252 -4.21 -6.58 -19.76
C CYS A 252 -3.89 -5.21 -19.18
N GLU A 253 -4.89 -4.37 -18.97
CA GLU A 253 -4.72 -3.03 -18.39
C GLU A 253 -4.23 -3.11 -16.94
N LEU A 254 -4.58 -4.17 -16.20
CA LEU A 254 -4.12 -4.42 -14.84
C LEU A 254 -2.81 -5.21 -14.74
N GLU A 255 -2.14 -5.52 -15.86
CA GLU A 255 -0.93 -6.38 -15.87
C GLU A 255 -1.07 -7.74 -15.16
N ILE A 256 -2.30 -8.27 -15.05
CA ILE A 256 -2.57 -9.51 -14.32
C ILE A 256 -2.12 -10.71 -15.18
N PRO A 257 -1.08 -11.46 -14.78
CA PRO A 257 -0.65 -12.66 -15.47
C PRO A 257 -1.74 -13.72 -15.37
N HIS A 258 -2.00 -14.43 -16.46
CA HIS A 258 -3.03 -15.46 -16.48
C HIS A 258 -2.72 -16.61 -17.45
N VAL A 259 -3.16 -17.80 -17.12
CA VAL A 259 -3.21 -18.94 -18.04
C VAL A 259 -4.55 -18.91 -18.77
N MET A 260 -4.48 -18.77 -20.08
CA MET A 260 -5.66 -18.84 -20.94
C MET A 260 -5.91 -20.30 -21.34
N ARG A 261 -6.99 -20.88 -20.83
CA ARG A 261 -7.52 -22.18 -21.24
C ARG A 261 -8.38 -21.99 -22.48
N SER A 262 -7.77 -22.13 -23.67
CA SER A 262 -8.50 -21.94 -24.94
C SER A 262 -9.67 -22.91 -25.03
N CYS A 263 -10.84 -22.43 -25.44
CA CYS A 263 -12.09 -23.20 -25.59
C CYS A 263 -12.87 -22.79 -26.85
N ALA A 264 -12.17 -22.65 -27.99
CA ALA A 264 -12.82 -22.38 -29.27
C ALA A 264 -13.83 -23.49 -29.63
N ARG A 265 -14.70 -23.25 -30.62
CA ARG A 265 -15.73 -24.23 -31.00
C ARG A 265 -15.08 -25.53 -31.50
N GLY A 266 -15.59 -26.68 -31.04
CA GLY A 266 -15.00 -28.00 -31.26
C GLY A 266 -13.80 -28.35 -30.37
N SER A 267 -13.48 -27.53 -29.37
CA SER A 267 -12.48 -27.87 -28.35
C SER A 267 -12.99 -28.95 -27.40
N PRO A 268 -12.18 -29.99 -27.08
CA PRO A 268 -12.52 -30.99 -26.06
C PRO A 268 -12.63 -30.37 -24.64
N LYS A 269 -11.97 -29.23 -24.38
CA LYS A 269 -12.03 -28.53 -23.07
C LYS A 269 -13.42 -27.99 -22.72
N ARG A 270 -14.32 -27.89 -23.69
CA ARG A 270 -15.73 -27.56 -23.43
C ARG A 270 -16.44 -28.65 -22.63
N GLN A 271 -16.14 -29.91 -22.93
CA GLN A 271 -16.62 -31.06 -22.16
C GLN A 271 -16.00 -31.06 -20.76
N GLU A 272 -14.69 -30.79 -20.65
CA GLU A 272 -13.98 -30.71 -19.36
C GLU A 272 -14.63 -29.70 -18.42
N LEU A 273 -14.86 -28.46 -18.87
CA LEU A 273 -15.50 -27.44 -18.04
C LEU A 273 -16.97 -27.79 -17.73
N PHE A 274 -17.68 -28.42 -18.67
CA PHE A 274 -19.05 -28.91 -18.44
C PHE A 274 -19.09 -29.99 -17.35
N GLU A 275 -18.16 -30.95 -17.36
CA GLU A 275 -18.05 -31.98 -16.32
C GLU A 275 -17.66 -31.39 -14.96
N GLN A 276 -16.77 -30.39 -14.95
CA GLN A 276 -16.34 -29.72 -13.71
C GLN A 276 -17.45 -28.88 -13.06
N ARG A 277 -18.31 -28.23 -13.85
CA ARG A 277 -19.27 -27.23 -13.34
C ARG A 277 -20.74 -27.54 -13.59
N GLY A 278 -21.04 -28.63 -14.29
CA GLY A 278 -22.39 -28.95 -14.79
C GLY A 278 -22.90 -27.98 -15.86
N HIS A 279 -22.08 -27.02 -16.28
CA HIS A 279 -22.45 -25.96 -17.22
C HIS A 279 -21.22 -25.47 -17.97
N PHE A 280 -21.35 -25.33 -19.29
CA PHE A 280 -20.33 -24.68 -20.10
C PHE A 280 -20.79 -23.28 -20.49
N GLN A 281 -19.97 -22.29 -20.12
CA GLN A 281 -20.07 -20.91 -20.56
C GLN A 281 -18.70 -20.25 -20.42
N VAL A 282 -18.40 -19.31 -21.31
CA VAL A 282 -17.18 -18.50 -21.24
C VAL A 282 -17.51 -17.01 -21.41
N PRO A 283 -16.78 -16.09 -20.75
CA PRO A 283 -15.63 -16.34 -19.90
C PRO A 283 -15.98 -17.03 -18.57
N TYR A 284 -15.04 -17.85 -18.10
CA TYR A 284 -15.03 -18.39 -16.75
C TYR A 284 -13.63 -18.16 -16.16
N LEU A 285 -13.57 -17.53 -15.00
CA LEU A 285 -12.32 -17.14 -14.34
C LEU A 285 -12.16 -17.96 -13.05
N GLU A 286 -10.96 -18.47 -12.80
CA GLU A 286 -10.53 -19.02 -11.52
C GLU A 286 -9.37 -18.18 -10.98
N ASP A 287 -9.44 -17.83 -9.71
CA ASP A 287 -8.39 -17.11 -9.01
C ASP A 287 -7.83 -17.95 -7.84
N PRO A 288 -6.65 -18.57 -8.03
CA PRO A 288 -6.02 -19.39 -6.99
C PRO A 288 -5.55 -18.58 -5.77
N ASN A 289 -5.38 -17.26 -5.92
CA ASN A 289 -4.93 -16.37 -4.86
C ASN A 289 -6.06 -16.10 -3.84
N THR A 290 -7.33 -16.17 -4.27
CA THR A 290 -8.48 -15.91 -3.40
C THR A 290 -9.38 -17.12 -3.19
N GLY A 291 -9.15 -18.22 -3.92
CA GLY A 291 -10.01 -19.41 -3.90
C GLY A 291 -11.39 -19.19 -4.53
N LYS A 292 -11.55 -18.16 -5.37
CA LYS A 292 -12.83 -17.82 -6.02
C LYS A 292 -12.81 -18.20 -7.49
N ALA A 293 -13.98 -18.55 -8.01
CA ALA A 293 -14.21 -18.69 -9.43
C ALA A 293 -15.58 -18.15 -9.82
N MET A 294 -15.75 -17.65 -11.05
CA MET A 294 -17.02 -17.06 -11.47
C MET A 294 -17.21 -17.05 -13.00
N PHE A 295 -18.48 -17.02 -13.39
CA PHE A 295 -18.92 -16.73 -14.75
C PHE A 295 -19.28 -15.24 -14.90
N GLU A 296 -19.84 -14.89 -16.06
CA GLU A 296 -20.31 -13.54 -16.42
C GLU A 296 -19.20 -12.49 -16.55
N SER A 297 -18.95 -12.05 -17.79
CA SER A 297 -17.87 -11.10 -18.09
C SER A 297 -17.91 -9.80 -17.28
N ALA A 298 -19.11 -9.26 -17.00
CA ALA A 298 -19.26 -8.06 -16.20
C ALA A 298 -18.86 -8.29 -14.73
N ALA A 299 -19.31 -9.40 -14.14
CA ALA A 299 -18.96 -9.79 -12.77
C ALA A 299 -17.47 -10.12 -12.65
N ILE A 300 -16.88 -10.78 -13.66
CA ILE A 300 -15.44 -11.02 -13.72
C ILE A 300 -14.67 -9.72 -13.77
N CYS A 301 -15.05 -8.77 -14.64
CA CYS A 301 -14.40 -7.47 -14.69
C CYS A 301 -14.51 -6.78 -13.33
N GLU A 302 -15.72 -6.64 -12.77
CA GLU A 302 -15.95 -6.05 -11.44
C GLU A 302 -15.15 -6.72 -10.33
N TYR A 303 -15.01 -8.05 -10.38
CA TYR A 303 -14.19 -8.79 -9.44
C TYR A 303 -12.71 -8.48 -9.57
N LEU A 304 -12.17 -8.49 -10.80
CA LEU A 304 -10.79 -8.09 -11.06
C LEU A 304 -10.57 -6.65 -10.60
N GLU A 305 -11.60 -5.81 -10.78
CA GLU A 305 -11.60 -4.43 -10.34
C GLU A 305 -11.48 -4.32 -8.81
N ALA A 306 -12.39 -4.96 -8.08
CA ALA A 306 -12.46 -4.90 -6.63
C ALA A 306 -11.29 -5.62 -5.94
N THR A 307 -10.75 -6.67 -6.54
CA THR A 307 -9.71 -7.51 -5.94
C THR A 307 -8.31 -6.95 -6.17
N TYR A 308 -8.10 -6.28 -7.30
CA TYR A 308 -6.79 -5.80 -7.72
C TYR A 308 -6.69 -4.27 -7.87
N GLY A 309 -7.72 -3.51 -7.44
CA GLY A 309 -7.73 -2.03 -7.39
C GLY A 309 -6.92 -1.42 -6.24
N THR A 310 -6.88 -0.07 -6.19
CA THR A 310 -6.02 0.69 -5.25
C THR A 310 -6.81 1.69 -4.40
N ALA A 311 -6.41 1.87 -3.14
CA ALA A 311 -6.93 2.90 -2.25
C ALA A 311 -6.48 4.30 -2.70
N VAL A 312 -7.34 5.27 -2.45
CA VAL A 312 -6.97 6.69 -2.36
C VAL A 312 -7.45 7.17 -1.01
N VAL A 313 -6.51 7.65 -0.19
CA VAL A 313 -6.80 8.17 1.14
C VAL A 313 -6.58 9.68 1.10
N MET A 314 -7.59 10.44 1.52
CA MET A 314 -7.51 11.89 1.58
C MET A 314 -7.56 12.35 3.04
N ALA A 315 -6.75 13.34 3.39
CA ALA A 315 -6.86 14.13 4.61
C ALA A 315 -7.46 15.50 4.25
N ARG A 316 -8.42 15.96 5.05
CA ARG A 316 -9.12 17.24 4.87
C ARG A 316 -9.09 18.10 6.12
N GLU A 317 -8.88 19.39 5.92
CA GLU A 317 -8.84 20.44 6.94
C GLU A 317 -9.96 21.47 6.71
N LEU A 318 -10.89 21.57 7.65
CA LEU A 318 -11.96 22.58 7.64
C LEU A 318 -11.45 23.91 8.21
N ALA A 319 -12.03 25.02 7.73
CA ALA A 319 -11.65 26.36 8.18
C ALA A 319 -11.92 26.60 9.68
N ASP A 320 -12.82 25.81 10.30
CA ASP A 320 -13.12 25.85 11.73
C ASP A 320 -12.17 24.99 12.59
N GLY A 321 -11.15 24.38 11.97
CA GLY A 321 -10.15 23.55 12.65
C GLY A 321 -10.51 22.08 12.78
N ARG A 322 -11.71 21.66 12.37
CA ARG A 322 -12.05 20.23 12.24
C ARG A 322 -11.24 19.59 11.11
N HIS A 323 -10.99 18.29 11.20
CA HIS A 323 -10.35 17.52 10.15
C HIS A 323 -11.05 16.18 9.96
N GLU A 324 -10.84 15.55 8.81
CA GLU A 324 -11.34 14.20 8.56
C GLU A 324 -10.48 13.43 7.55
N ARG A 325 -10.52 12.09 7.65
CA ARG A 325 -9.90 11.16 6.71
C ARG A 325 -10.95 10.40 5.93
N LEU A 326 -10.72 10.26 4.63
CA LEU A 326 -11.67 9.63 3.73
C LEU A 326 -10.96 8.57 2.90
N LEU A 327 -11.65 7.45 2.70
CA LEU A 327 -11.20 6.39 1.82
C LEU A 327 -12.05 6.35 0.57
N PHE A 328 -11.38 6.34 -0.56
CA PHE A 328 -11.96 5.99 -1.85
C PHE A 328 -11.27 4.74 -2.35
N VAL A 329 -12.04 3.82 -2.90
CA VAL A 329 -11.47 2.73 -3.69
C VAL A 329 -11.53 3.18 -5.14
N ARG A 330 -10.36 3.33 -5.75
CA ARG A 330 -10.28 3.48 -7.19
C ARG A 330 -10.55 2.12 -7.81
N THR A 331 -11.73 1.97 -8.39
CA THR A 331 -12.01 0.82 -9.23
C THR A 331 -11.08 0.88 -10.43
N PRO A 332 -10.64 -0.26 -10.94
CA PRO A 332 -9.93 -0.33 -12.19
C PRO A 332 -10.55 0.45 -13.35
N THR A 333 -11.88 0.51 -13.51
CA THR A 333 -12.57 1.36 -14.50
C THR A 333 -12.24 2.86 -14.36
N GLY A 334 -11.57 3.25 -13.27
CA GLY A 334 -11.19 4.61 -12.93
C GLY A 334 -12.23 5.29 -12.06
N ALA A 335 -13.35 4.61 -11.77
CA ALA A 335 -14.39 5.14 -10.89
C ALA A 335 -13.87 5.17 -9.45
N MET A 336 -14.30 6.18 -8.72
CA MET A 336 -13.92 6.38 -7.34
C MET A 336 -15.12 6.03 -6.49
N VAL A 337 -15.04 4.94 -5.74
CA VAL A 337 -16.11 4.51 -4.84
C VAL A 337 -15.83 5.09 -3.45
N PRO A 338 -16.66 6.00 -2.94
CA PRO A 338 -16.54 6.49 -1.57
C PRO A 338 -16.83 5.36 -0.59
N VAL A 339 -15.91 5.16 0.35
CA VAL A 339 -16.03 4.17 1.42
C VAL A 339 -16.30 4.89 2.74
N GLN A 340 -17.46 4.61 3.32
CA GLN A 340 -17.80 5.09 4.65
C GLN A 340 -17.19 4.16 5.70
N VAL A 341 -16.40 4.72 6.60
CA VAL A 341 -15.86 4.06 7.79
C VAL A 341 -16.63 4.47 9.02
N SER A 342 -16.70 3.59 10.02
CA SER A 342 -17.31 3.89 11.31
C SER A 342 -16.39 4.68 12.24
N ASP A 343 -15.07 4.54 12.06
CA ASP A 343 -14.04 5.21 12.84
C ASP A 343 -12.79 5.44 11.99
N GLU A 344 -12.12 6.58 12.15
CA GLU A 344 -10.94 6.92 11.34
C GLU A 344 -9.74 6.00 11.60
N SER A 345 -9.68 5.35 12.76
CA SER A 345 -8.66 4.33 13.05
C SER A 345 -8.67 3.18 12.07
N GLN A 346 -9.81 2.89 11.42
CA GLN A 346 -9.90 1.87 10.37
C GLN A 346 -9.02 2.19 9.15
N LEU A 347 -8.56 3.44 9.04
CA LEU A 347 -7.67 3.91 7.99
C LEU A 347 -6.20 3.95 8.45
N ASP A 348 -5.87 3.59 9.68
CA ASP A 348 -4.49 3.59 10.19
C ASP A 348 -3.58 2.71 9.31
N GLY A 349 -2.49 3.29 8.80
CA GLY A 349 -1.56 2.64 7.88
C GLY A 349 -2.04 2.52 6.43
N VAL A 350 -3.29 2.91 6.11
CA VAL A 350 -3.78 2.96 4.72
C VAL A 350 -3.21 4.19 4.01
N THR A 351 -2.58 3.97 2.87
CA THR A 351 -1.95 5.01 2.03
C THR A 351 -2.52 5.04 0.61
N THR A 352 -2.34 6.15 -0.09
CA THR A 352 -2.79 6.32 -1.47
C THR A 352 -1.93 5.51 -2.44
N GLY A 353 -2.59 4.74 -3.30
CA GLY A 353 -1.95 3.75 -4.16
C GLY A 353 -1.90 2.35 -3.54
N GLN A 354 -2.11 2.23 -2.23
CA GLN A 354 -2.05 0.94 -1.55
C GLN A 354 -3.18 0.02 -1.99
N PRO A 355 -2.89 -1.23 -2.36
CA PRO A 355 -3.95 -2.19 -2.60
C PRO A 355 -4.69 -2.53 -1.30
N VAL A 356 -6.02 -2.42 -1.34
CA VAL A 356 -6.90 -2.72 -0.21
C VAL A 356 -8.05 -3.61 -0.65
N THR A 357 -8.55 -4.45 0.26
CA THR A 357 -9.86 -5.08 0.12
C THR A 357 -10.79 -4.47 1.15
N VAL A 358 -11.93 -3.95 0.68
CA VAL A 358 -12.98 -3.40 1.54
C VAL A 358 -14.14 -4.38 1.58
N GLN A 359 -14.51 -4.84 2.77
CA GLN A 359 -15.69 -5.66 3.02
C GLN A 359 -16.78 -4.79 3.63
N GLY A 360 -18.05 -5.01 3.26
CA GLY A 360 -19.13 -4.13 3.69
C GLY A 360 -20.39 -4.28 2.86
N ARG A 361 -21.21 -3.23 2.83
CA ARG A 361 -22.47 -3.19 2.08
C ARG A 361 -22.63 -1.87 1.34
N TRP A 362 -23.21 -1.93 0.15
CA TRP A 362 -23.69 -0.75 -0.56
C TRP A 362 -24.86 -0.12 0.21
N GLN A 363 -24.83 1.21 0.34
CA GLN A 363 -25.93 1.99 0.86
C GLN A 363 -26.45 2.91 -0.24
N ALA A 364 -27.77 3.06 -0.31
CA ALA A 364 -28.37 4.12 -1.11
C ALA A 364 -27.96 5.47 -0.51
N ALA A 365 -27.66 6.46 -1.35
CA ALA A 365 -27.33 7.80 -0.90
C ALA A 365 -28.44 8.30 0.05
N ALA A 366 -28.07 8.66 1.28
CA ALA A 366 -29.01 9.27 2.20
C ALA A 366 -29.43 10.65 1.63
N PRO A 367 -30.71 11.01 1.63
CA PRO A 367 -31.12 12.35 1.27
C PRO A 367 -30.50 13.33 2.28
N GLY A 368 -29.68 14.26 1.78
CA GLY A 368 -29.07 15.28 2.62
C GLY A 368 -30.14 16.04 3.41
N THR A 369 -29.92 16.21 4.71
CA THR A 369 -30.76 17.02 5.60
C THR A 369 -30.54 18.51 5.27
N GLY A 370 -31.24 19.00 4.25
CA GLY A 370 -31.31 20.41 3.85
C GLY A 370 -32.39 20.59 2.78
N PRO A 371 -33.10 21.74 2.74
CA PRO A 371 -34.24 21.89 1.84
C PRO A 371 -33.78 21.93 0.38
N ALA A 372 -34.11 20.89 -0.39
CA ALA A 372 -33.81 20.79 -1.81
C ALA A 372 -34.79 21.65 -2.64
N PRO A 373 -34.31 22.44 -3.63
CA PRO A 373 -35.19 22.90 -4.69
C PRO A 373 -35.43 21.76 -5.69
N ALA A 374 -36.69 21.63 -6.11
CA ALA A 374 -37.15 20.60 -7.02
C ALA A 374 -36.68 20.86 -8.46
N SER A 375 -35.47 20.40 -8.81
CA SER A 375 -35.09 20.02 -10.18
C SER A 375 -33.64 19.49 -10.21
N ALA A 376 -33.42 18.26 -9.76
CA ALA A 376 -32.19 17.54 -10.04
C ALA A 376 -32.54 16.07 -10.30
N GLY A 377 -32.15 15.56 -11.47
CA GLY A 377 -32.37 14.17 -11.86
C GLY A 377 -31.74 13.21 -10.85
N THR A 378 -32.47 12.13 -10.60
CA THR A 378 -32.07 10.99 -9.77
C THR A 378 -30.75 10.38 -10.27
N GLY A 379 -29.68 10.59 -9.51
CA GLY A 379 -28.37 9.99 -9.73
C GLY A 379 -27.50 10.13 -8.49
N GLY A 380 -28.00 9.70 -7.32
CA GLY A 380 -27.19 9.68 -6.10
C GLY A 380 -26.10 8.62 -6.21
N THR A 381 -24.85 9.00 -6.01
CA THR A 381 -23.72 8.07 -5.92
C THR A 381 -23.90 7.15 -4.72
N SER A 382 -24.00 5.84 -4.96
CA SER A 382 -24.01 4.81 -3.92
C SER A 382 -22.71 4.86 -3.11
N THR A 383 -22.80 4.90 -1.79
CA THR A 383 -21.64 4.81 -0.89
C THR A 383 -21.48 3.36 -0.41
N PHE A 384 -20.24 2.92 -0.19
CA PHE A 384 -19.97 1.59 0.36
C PHE A 384 -19.61 1.70 1.83
N ALA A 385 -20.44 1.19 2.72
CA ALA A 385 -20.15 1.21 4.15
C ALA A 385 -19.30 0.00 4.53
N ALA A 386 -18.07 0.26 4.94
CA ALA A 386 -17.10 -0.76 5.29
C ALA A 386 -17.36 -1.34 6.68
N THR A 387 -17.33 -2.67 6.77
CA THR A 387 -17.22 -3.41 8.03
C THR A 387 -15.77 -3.81 8.31
N ALA A 388 -14.95 -3.99 7.28
CA ALA A 388 -13.53 -4.26 7.41
C ALA A 388 -12.73 -3.70 6.22
N ILE A 389 -11.52 -3.22 6.49
CA ILE A 389 -10.55 -2.79 5.48
C ILE A 389 -9.29 -3.63 5.69
N VAL A 390 -8.95 -4.43 4.70
CA VAL A 390 -7.74 -5.28 4.71
C VAL A 390 -6.71 -4.64 3.80
N GLN A 391 -5.61 -4.21 4.39
CA GLN A 391 -4.43 -3.73 3.68
C GLN A 391 -3.64 -4.92 3.13
N HIS A 392 -3.23 -4.83 1.86
CA HIS A 392 -2.34 -5.83 1.28
C HIS A 392 -0.90 -5.37 1.32
N ALA A 393 0.01 -6.35 1.37
CA ALA A 393 1.44 -6.09 1.36
C ALA A 393 1.84 -5.31 0.10
N VAL A 394 2.38 -4.12 0.32
CA VAL A 394 3.10 -3.33 -0.68
C VAL A 394 4.59 -3.62 -0.52
N ASN A 395 5.42 -3.26 -1.50
CA ASN A 395 6.87 -3.35 -1.36
C ASN A 395 7.30 -2.76 -0.01
N PRO A 396 7.96 -3.53 0.87
CA PRO A 396 8.26 -3.08 2.21
C PRO A 396 9.10 -1.81 2.13
N ALA A 397 8.69 -0.80 2.88
CA ALA A 397 9.42 0.44 2.95
C ALA A 397 10.86 0.18 3.43
N PRO A 398 11.85 0.95 2.92
CA PRO A 398 13.21 0.84 3.40
C PRO A 398 13.25 0.99 4.92
N LYS A 399 13.95 0.07 5.60
CA LYS A 399 14.15 0.17 7.04
C LYS A 399 15.03 1.39 7.37
N PRO A 400 14.85 2.01 8.55
CA PRO A 400 15.78 3.02 9.03
C PRO A 400 17.21 2.49 9.05
N GLN A 401 18.15 3.34 8.67
CA GLN A 401 19.58 3.01 8.58
C GLN A 401 20.34 3.65 9.73
N THR A 402 21.33 2.94 10.25
CA THR A 402 22.31 3.52 11.18
C THR A 402 23.22 4.46 10.41
N THR A 403 23.20 5.74 10.79
CA THR A 403 23.95 6.84 10.14
C THR A 403 25.17 7.28 10.94
N GLY A 404 25.28 6.81 12.19
CA GLY A 404 26.37 7.14 13.08
C GLY A 404 26.15 6.51 14.44
N MET A 405 27.04 6.85 15.37
CA MET A 405 26.94 6.44 16.77
C MET A 405 27.04 7.67 17.66
N PHE A 406 26.35 7.66 18.80
CA PHE A 406 26.48 8.67 19.83
C PHE A 406 26.98 8.04 21.13
N ASN A 407 27.74 8.82 21.90
CA ASN A 407 28.13 8.43 23.24
C ASN A 407 27.12 9.02 24.24
N PRO A 408 26.34 8.22 24.96
CA PRO A 408 25.52 8.73 26.05
C PRO A 408 26.42 9.42 27.09
N VAL A 409 26.01 10.61 27.52
CA VAL A 409 26.88 11.46 28.35
C VAL A 409 27.01 10.85 29.74
N ALA A 410 28.22 10.80 30.30
CA ALA A 410 28.41 10.62 31.73
C ALA A 410 27.78 11.82 32.46
N GLY A 411 26.65 11.62 33.13
CA GLY A 411 25.92 12.72 33.75
C GLY A 411 26.78 13.45 34.79
N ASN A 412 26.77 14.79 34.79
CA ASN A 412 27.38 15.63 35.84
C ASN A 412 26.56 15.59 37.17
N GLY A 413 25.99 14.46 37.53
CA GLY A 413 25.20 14.26 38.76
C GLY A 413 25.34 12.83 39.28
N PRO A 414 24.85 12.52 40.50
CA PRO A 414 25.01 11.22 41.16
C PRO A 414 24.12 10.12 40.54
N ALA A 415 24.12 10.00 39.21
CA ALA A 415 23.37 9.01 38.46
C ALA A 415 24.17 7.69 38.30
N PRO A 416 23.48 6.53 38.15
CA PRO A 416 24.09 5.23 37.89
C PRO A 416 25.08 5.25 36.73
N ALA A 417 26.01 4.29 36.71
CA ALA A 417 26.90 4.04 35.58
C ALA A 417 26.11 3.97 34.26
N SER A 418 26.45 4.86 33.32
CA SER A 418 25.99 4.77 31.94
C SER A 418 26.26 3.36 31.42
N THR A 419 25.32 2.77 30.68
CA THR A 419 25.60 1.60 29.84
C THR A 419 26.77 1.97 28.93
N GLY A 420 27.98 1.50 29.27
CA GLY A 420 29.20 1.82 28.54
C GLY A 420 29.12 1.24 27.14
N GLY A 421 28.73 2.06 26.17
CA GLY A 421 28.61 1.64 24.78
C GLY A 421 28.18 2.80 23.89
N LEU A 422 28.77 2.85 22.70
CA LEU A 422 28.28 3.68 21.61
C LEU A 422 26.87 3.21 21.23
N LEU A 423 25.93 4.13 21.09
CA LEU A 423 24.54 3.86 20.74
C LEU A 423 24.22 4.38 19.34
N PRO A 424 23.29 3.75 18.60
CA PRO A 424 23.05 4.09 17.20
C PRO A 424 22.33 5.43 17.03
N GLN A 425 22.74 6.17 16.00
CA GLN A 425 21.92 7.22 15.39
C GLN A 425 21.27 6.67 14.13
N VAL A 426 19.95 6.79 14.01
CA VAL A 426 19.17 6.21 12.92
C VAL A 426 18.48 7.28 12.08
N SER A 427 18.37 7.07 10.78
CA SER A 427 17.62 7.95 9.87
C SER A 427 16.91 7.13 8.80
N ASN A 428 15.82 7.66 8.26
CA ASN A 428 15.20 7.10 7.06
C ASN A 428 15.93 7.58 5.81
N PRO A 429 15.84 6.84 4.69
CA PRO A 429 16.20 7.40 3.40
C PRO A 429 15.43 8.69 3.14
N LEU A 430 16.09 9.64 2.47
CA LEU A 430 15.50 10.93 2.12
C LEU A 430 14.24 10.71 1.26
N ALA A 431 13.11 11.26 1.70
CA ALA A 431 11.83 11.08 1.02
C ALA A 431 11.84 11.64 -0.41
N VAL A 432 12.44 12.81 -0.59
CA VAL A 432 12.58 13.47 -1.89
C VAL A 432 13.71 14.51 -1.86
N THR A 433 14.54 14.54 -2.90
CA THR A 433 15.59 15.55 -3.09
C THR A 433 15.05 16.82 -3.74
N GLU A 434 14.25 16.66 -4.80
CA GLU A 434 13.64 17.76 -5.56
C GLU A 434 12.13 17.52 -5.68
N LEU A 435 11.33 18.45 -5.17
CA LEU A 435 9.90 18.43 -5.36
C LEU A 435 9.58 18.81 -6.80
N THR A 436 8.72 18.01 -7.44
CA THR A 436 8.11 18.30 -8.74
C THR A 436 6.62 18.53 -8.55
N VAL A 437 6.21 19.80 -8.68
CA VAL A 437 4.85 20.25 -8.37
C VAL A 437 4.28 21.06 -9.53
N LEU A 438 3.06 20.71 -9.93
CA LEU A 438 2.25 21.50 -10.85
C LEU A 438 1.16 22.23 -10.08
N PHE A 439 1.24 23.56 -10.03
CA PHE A 439 0.18 24.39 -9.46
C PHE A 439 -0.81 24.80 -10.55
N ILE A 440 -2.08 24.51 -10.33
CA ILE A 440 -3.17 24.63 -11.29
C ILE A 440 -4.21 25.58 -10.71
N PRO A 441 -4.10 26.90 -10.95
CA PRO A 441 -5.11 27.84 -10.50
C PRO A 441 -6.40 27.68 -11.29
N ILE A 442 -7.54 27.55 -10.60
CA ILE A 442 -8.85 27.30 -11.21
C ILE A 442 -9.76 28.51 -11.01
N VAL A 443 -10.43 28.90 -12.10
CA VAL A 443 -11.49 29.89 -12.12
C VAL A 443 -12.79 29.19 -12.51
N ALA A 444 -13.78 29.20 -11.62
CA ALA A 444 -15.14 28.75 -11.95
C ALA A 444 -15.92 29.91 -12.57
N ARG A 445 -16.11 29.88 -13.89
CA ARG A 445 -16.74 30.97 -14.64
C ARG A 445 -17.81 30.46 -15.58
N ASP A 446 -18.94 31.16 -15.62
CA ASP A 446 -19.95 30.94 -16.64
C ASP A 446 -19.38 31.31 -18.02
N PRO A 447 -19.39 30.37 -18.99
CA PRO A 447 -18.76 30.60 -20.28
C PRO A 447 -19.44 31.71 -21.10
N VAL A 448 -20.71 32.02 -20.82
CA VAL A 448 -21.52 33.01 -21.54
C VAL A 448 -21.50 34.36 -20.83
N THR A 449 -21.95 34.41 -19.56
CA THR A 449 -22.11 35.68 -18.81
C THR A 449 -20.79 36.20 -18.25
N LYS A 450 -19.75 35.38 -18.23
CA LYS A 450 -18.44 35.63 -17.62
C LYS A 450 -18.47 35.90 -16.11
N LYS A 451 -19.62 35.72 -15.45
CA LYS A 451 -19.76 35.82 -13.99
C LYS A 451 -19.20 34.57 -13.29
N ALA A 452 -18.92 34.71 -12.00
CA ALA A 452 -18.53 33.58 -11.16
C ALA A 452 -19.66 32.54 -11.07
N CYS A 453 -19.31 31.26 -10.98
CA CYS A 453 -20.32 30.20 -10.94
C CYS A 453 -21.11 30.17 -9.64
N PRO A 454 -22.41 29.77 -9.67
CA PRO A 454 -23.18 29.56 -8.46
C PRO A 454 -22.48 28.61 -7.48
N GLY A 455 -22.45 28.93 -6.18
CA GLY A 455 -21.69 28.19 -5.16
C GLY A 455 -20.29 28.78 -4.87
N THR A 456 -19.78 29.62 -5.77
CA THR A 456 -18.59 30.45 -5.50
C THR A 456 -19.00 31.83 -4.96
N THR A 457 -18.12 32.45 -4.17
CA THR A 457 -18.32 33.81 -3.63
C THR A 457 -17.75 34.91 -4.53
N GLY A 458 -17.04 34.53 -5.60
CA GLY A 458 -16.43 35.45 -6.55
C GLY A 458 -15.38 34.78 -7.42
N LEU A 459 -14.71 35.58 -8.25
CA LEU A 459 -13.56 35.14 -9.03
C LEU A 459 -12.27 35.26 -8.17
N PRO A 460 -11.26 34.39 -8.39
CA PRO A 460 -9.97 34.55 -7.72
C PRO A 460 -9.36 35.93 -8.00
N THR A 461 -8.86 36.57 -6.96
CA THR A 461 -8.15 37.86 -7.05
C THR A 461 -6.63 37.68 -7.18
N VAL A 462 -6.13 36.47 -6.91
CA VAL A 462 -4.71 36.12 -7.01
C VAL A 462 -4.44 35.54 -8.40
N GLY A 463 -3.51 36.15 -9.13
CA GLY A 463 -3.00 35.63 -10.40
C GLY A 463 -1.74 34.78 -10.25
N LYS A 464 -1.25 34.24 -11.37
CA LYS A 464 -0.03 33.42 -11.45
C LYS A 464 1.17 34.03 -10.69
N ALA A 465 1.44 35.32 -10.89
CA ALA A 465 2.57 35.99 -10.23
C ALA A 465 2.49 35.96 -8.69
N GLY A 466 1.28 36.09 -8.13
CA GLY A 466 1.08 36.00 -6.68
C GLY A 466 1.33 34.60 -6.14
N VAL A 467 0.89 33.58 -6.87
CA VAL A 467 1.19 32.17 -6.53
C VAL A 467 2.69 31.88 -6.69
N GLU A 468 3.32 32.33 -7.78
CA GLU A 468 4.77 32.18 -7.98
C GLU A 468 5.57 32.82 -6.84
N ALA A 469 5.18 34.00 -6.35
CA ALA A 469 5.81 34.65 -5.21
C ALA A 469 5.61 33.90 -3.88
N ALA A 470 4.51 33.17 -3.72
CA ALA A 470 4.30 32.33 -2.53
C ALA A 470 5.04 30.98 -2.62
N VAL A 471 5.25 30.47 -3.83
CA VAL A 471 5.84 29.15 -4.08
C VAL A 471 7.36 29.22 -4.20
N PHE A 472 7.89 30.14 -5.00
CA PHE A 472 9.29 30.19 -5.38
C PHE A 472 10.05 31.30 -4.67
N GLU A 473 11.12 30.93 -3.97
CA GLU A 473 12.03 31.87 -3.29
C GLU A 473 12.59 32.94 -4.25
N SER A 474 12.86 32.58 -5.52
CA SER A 474 13.38 33.50 -6.54
C SER A 474 12.37 34.52 -7.07
N LYS A 475 11.09 34.39 -6.70
CA LYS A 475 9.99 35.27 -7.14
C LYS A 475 9.40 36.08 -5.98
N ALA A 476 9.86 35.82 -4.75
CA ALA A 476 9.39 36.48 -3.54
C ALA A 476 10.31 37.64 -3.14
N PRO A 477 9.81 38.63 -2.37
CA PRO A 477 10.66 39.58 -1.68
C PRO A 477 11.68 38.86 -0.78
N ALA A 478 12.91 39.38 -0.72
CA ALA A 478 13.98 38.77 0.07
C ALA A 478 13.56 38.55 1.54
N GLY A 479 13.77 37.34 2.05
CA GLY A 479 13.43 36.96 3.42
C GLY A 479 11.95 36.63 3.66
N SER A 480 11.08 36.75 2.65
CA SER A 480 9.68 36.32 2.77
C SER A 480 9.60 34.78 2.79
N PRO A 481 8.79 34.18 3.69
CA PRO A 481 8.59 32.75 3.66
C PRO A 481 7.87 32.34 2.37
N THR A 482 8.34 31.28 1.75
CA THR A 482 7.75 30.65 0.56
C THR A 482 7.65 29.15 0.78
N LEU A 483 6.90 28.45 -0.07
CA LEU A 483 6.90 26.99 -0.06
C LEU A 483 8.33 26.44 -0.24
N ALA A 484 9.05 26.95 -1.24
CA ALA A 484 10.43 26.56 -1.52
C ALA A 484 11.36 26.80 -0.33
N SER A 485 11.30 27.99 0.29
CA SER A 485 12.14 28.29 1.45
C SER A 485 11.77 27.41 2.64
N THR A 486 10.49 27.11 2.86
CA THR A 486 10.02 26.24 3.96
C THR A 486 10.65 24.86 3.87
N PHE A 487 10.51 24.17 2.72
CA PHE A 487 11.14 22.86 2.50
C PHE A 487 12.67 22.94 2.58
N LYS A 488 13.30 23.95 1.98
CA LYS A 488 14.75 24.16 2.01
C LYS A 488 15.27 24.36 3.43
N THR A 489 14.66 25.24 4.23
CA THR A 489 15.16 25.58 5.56
C THR A 489 14.88 24.46 6.57
N CYS A 490 13.72 23.80 6.49
CA CYS A 490 13.38 22.72 7.41
C CYS A 490 14.13 21.42 7.12
N SER A 491 14.53 21.19 5.87
CA SER A 491 15.37 20.05 5.47
C SER A 491 16.87 20.33 5.56
N LEU A 492 17.26 21.54 5.97
CA LEU A 492 18.65 22.03 5.95
C LEU A 492 19.31 21.88 4.55
N GLY A 493 18.52 22.15 3.50
CA GLY A 493 18.93 22.14 2.10
C GLY A 493 18.86 20.79 1.40
N LYS A 494 18.38 19.73 2.07
CA LYS A 494 18.26 18.37 1.49
C LYS A 494 17.11 18.23 0.50
N THR A 495 16.03 18.96 0.71
CA THR A 495 14.85 18.96 -0.18
C THR A 495 14.66 20.37 -0.74
N LYS A 496 14.53 20.46 -2.06
CA LYS A 496 14.39 21.73 -2.78
C LYS A 496 13.15 21.75 -3.66
N LEU A 497 12.71 22.95 -3.99
CA LEU A 497 11.66 23.23 -4.96
C LEU A 497 12.08 24.47 -5.75
N SER A 498 11.99 24.42 -7.08
CA SER A 498 12.42 25.52 -7.94
C SER A 498 11.57 25.61 -9.21
N PRO A 499 11.63 26.74 -9.94
CA PRO A 499 11.01 26.86 -11.26
C PRO A 499 11.55 25.87 -12.32
N ALA A 500 12.68 25.21 -12.06
CA ALA A 500 13.24 24.22 -12.98
C ALA A 500 12.52 22.86 -12.87
N THR A 501 11.98 22.54 -11.69
CA THR A 501 11.36 21.23 -11.39
C THR A 501 9.84 21.34 -11.21
N SER A 502 9.33 22.55 -11.00
CA SER A 502 7.94 22.83 -10.69
C SER A 502 7.41 24.03 -11.48
N MET A 503 6.09 24.11 -11.65
CA MET A 503 5.47 25.10 -12.52
C MET A 503 4.15 25.61 -11.94
N VAL A 504 3.93 26.91 -12.06
CA VAL A 504 2.63 27.55 -11.83
C VAL A 504 2.00 27.87 -13.17
N LEU A 505 0.80 27.37 -13.42
CA LEU A 505 0.07 27.65 -14.65
C LEU A 505 -0.64 29.00 -14.60
N ASP A 506 -0.93 29.55 -15.77
CA ASP A 506 -1.95 30.58 -15.88
C ASP A 506 -3.32 30.01 -15.47
N PRO A 507 -4.20 30.79 -14.82
CA PRO A 507 -5.48 30.28 -14.37
C PRO A 507 -6.27 29.61 -15.49
N ILE A 508 -6.83 28.44 -15.20
CA ILE A 508 -7.69 27.69 -16.12
C ILE A 508 -9.15 27.94 -15.78
N GLU A 509 -9.99 28.07 -16.81
CA GLU A 509 -11.42 28.24 -16.63
C GLU A 509 -12.14 26.90 -16.68
N LEU A 510 -12.94 26.63 -15.65
CA LEU A 510 -13.87 25.51 -15.61
C LEU A 510 -15.32 26.05 -15.65
N PRO A 511 -16.23 25.38 -16.37
CA PRO A 511 -17.62 25.82 -16.48
C PRO A 511 -18.39 25.59 -15.17
N CYS A 512 -19.58 26.20 -15.06
CA CYS A 512 -20.42 26.04 -13.87
C CYS A 512 -21.06 24.66 -13.76
N SER A 513 -21.24 23.98 -14.88
CA SER A 513 -21.68 22.59 -14.94
C SER A 513 -21.11 21.90 -16.17
N ALA A 514 -20.80 20.62 -16.02
CA ALA A 514 -20.34 19.72 -17.08
C ALA A 514 -20.48 18.27 -16.61
N ASN A 515 -20.55 17.32 -17.54
CA ASN A 515 -20.36 15.91 -17.20
C ASN A 515 -18.88 15.55 -17.43
N ILE A 516 -18.21 15.09 -16.38
CA ILE A 516 -16.79 14.72 -16.37
C ILE A 516 -16.73 13.25 -15.97
N ASN A 517 -16.40 12.38 -16.92
CA ASN A 517 -16.28 10.94 -16.69
C ASN A 517 -17.52 10.29 -16.04
N GLY A 518 -18.73 10.78 -16.34
CA GLY A 518 -19.97 10.30 -15.74
C GLY A 518 -20.42 11.06 -14.48
N ASN A 519 -19.56 11.90 -13.90
CA ASN A 519 -19.87 12.71 -12.72
C ASN A 519 -20.28 14.14 -13.12
N SER A 520 -21.20 14.72 -12.38
CA SER A 520 -21.62 16.12 -12.60
C SER A 520 -20.66 17.08 -11.90
N LEU A 521 -20.00 17.94 -12.67
CA LEU A 521 -19.28 19.09 -12.16
C LEU A 521 -20.27 20.07 -11.53
N THR A 522 -20.13 20.31 -10.23
CA THR A 522 -20.88 21.31 -9.47
C THR A 522 -19.95 22.06 -8.53
N TRP A 523 -20.37 23.26 -8.12
CA TRP A 523 -19.64 24.14 -7.19
C TRP A 523 -20.43 24.42 -5.90
N GLN A 524 -21.59 23.77 -5.75
CA GLN A 524 -22.54 24.03 -4.65
C GLN A 524 -22.65 22.88 -3.65
N ALA A 525 -22.54 21.64 -4.14
CA ALA A 525 -22.71 20.46 -3.29
C ALA A 525 -21.50 20.30 -2.36
N CYS A 526 -20.29 20.45 -2.92
CA CYS A 526 -19.03 20.36 -2.21
C CYS A 526 -18.90 19.05 -1.43
N GLU A 527 -19.48 18.02 -2.04
CA GLU A 527 -19.26 16.65 -1.66
C GLU A 527 -17.85 16.26 -2.11
N TYR A 528 -17.25 15.29 -1.44
CA TYR A 528 -15.87 14.89 -1.70
C TYR A 528 -15.63 14.39 -3.13
N GLY A 529 -16.67 13.82 -3.77
CA GLY A 529 -16.62 13.44 -5.19
C GLY A 529 -16.44 14.64 -6.13
N ASP A 530 -16.83 15.84 -5.69
CA ASP A 530 -16.68 17.07 -6.47
C ASP A 530 -15.21 17.47 -6.59
N SER A 531 -14.39 17.27 -5.55
CA SER A 531 -12.95 17.59 -5.58
C SER A 531 -12.21 16.81 -6.66
N LEU A 532 -12.53 15.51 -6.76
CA LEU A 532 -12.00 14.63 -7.80
C LEU A 532 -12.50 15.05 -9.18
N THR A 533 -13.77 15.45 -9.27
CA THR A 533 -14.39 15.94 -10.51
C THR A 533 -13.77 17.26 -10.97
N TRP A 534 -13.46 18.20 -10.06
CA TRP A 534 -12.73 19.44 -10.36
C TRP A 534 -11.33 19.15 -10.89
N ALA A 535 -10.61 18.22 -10.24
CA ALA A 535 -9.27 17.82 -10.66
C ALA A 535 -9.28 17.16 -12.05
N ASP A 536 -10.21 16.23 -12.30
CA ASP A 536 -10.35 15.57 -13.59
C ASP A 536 -10.76 16.54 -14.71
N ALA A 537 -11.63 17.52 -14.40
CA ALA A 537 -11.99 18.58 -15.34
C ALA A 537 -10.79 19.47 -15.67
N ALA A 538 -10.00 19.84 -14.66
CA ALA A 538 -8.77 20.60 -14.82
C ALA A 538 -7.77 19.83 -15.69
N ASP A 539 -7.49 18.57 -15.36
CA ASP A 539 -6.58 17.70 -16.12
C ASP A 539 -7.03 17.53 -17.57
N ALA A 540 -8.34 17.43 -17.83
CA ALA A 540 -8.88 17.38 -19.19
C ALA A 540 -8.59 18.68 -19.98
N VAL A 541 -8.64 19.84 -19.33
CA VAL A 541 -8.23 21.12 -19.94
C VAL A 541 -6.73 21.13 -20.23
N LEU A 542 -5.89 20.69 -19.28
CA LEU A 542 -4.43 20.63 -19.46
C LEU A 542 -4.03 19.69 -20.60
N SER A 543 -4.65 18.52 -20.67
CA SER A 543 -4.48 17.54 -21.74
C SER A 543 -4.83 18.14 -23.11
N LYS A 544 -5.97 18.85 -23.22
CA LYS A 544 -6.36 19.56 -24.45
C LYS A 544 -5.37 20.66 -24.85
N ARG A 545 -4.70 21.28 -23.88
CA ARG A 545 -3.63 22.28 -24.11
C ARG A 545 -2.27 21.65 -24.42
N GLY A 546 -2.16 20.32 -24.45
CA GLY A 546 -0.91 19.61 -24.70
C GLY A 546 0.12 19.74 -23.58
N ILE A 547 -0.32 20.08 -22.36
CA ILE A 547 0.57 20.18 -21.20
C ILE A 547 0.86 18.78 -20.68
N ASP A 548 2.11 18.35 -20.77
CA ASP A 548 2.55 17.10 -20.15
C ASP A 548 2.63 17.25 -18.62
N THR A 549 1.66 16.66 -17.94
CA THR A 549 1.55 16.66 -16.46
C THR A 549 2.32 15.51 -15.82
N SER A 550 2.81 14.53 -16.59
CA SER A 550 3.47 13.32 -16.07
C SER A 550 4.83 13.60 -15.43
N LYS A 551 5.47 14.71 -15.80
CA LYS A 551 6.73 15.18 -15.18
C LYS A 551 6.59 15.70 -13.75
N TYR A 552 5.36 15.97 -13.29
CA TYR A 552 5.10 16.47 -11.94
C TYR A 552 4.44 15.40 -11.10
N LYS A 553 5.12 14.97 -10.03
CA LYS A 553 4.58 13.97 -9.11
C LYS A 553 3.39 14.52 -8.33
N HIS A 554 3.43 15.80 -7.97
CA HIS A 554 2.39 16.47 -7.18
C HIS A 554 1.60 17.44 -8.06
N HIS A 555 0.27 17.36 -8.00
CA HIS A 555 -0.65 18.27 -8.67
C HIS A 555 -1.45 19.01 -7.61
N VAL A 556 -1.32 20.34 -7.58
CA VAL A 556 -1.96 21.21 -6.58
C VAL A 556 -3.01 22.06 -7.28
N TYR A 557 -4.28 21.74 -7.05
CA TYR A 557 -5.43 22.43 -7.61
C TYR A 557 -5.82 23.58 -6.69
N LEU A 558 -5.60 24.80 -7.16
CA LEU A 558 -5.94 26.00 -6.39
C LEU A 558 -7.38 26.38 -6.75
N LEU A 559 -8.30 26.18 -5.82
CA LEU A 559 -9.74 26.31 -6.03
C LEU A 559 -10.22 27.76 -5.88
N PRO A 560 -11.28 28.17 -6.60
CA PRO A 560 -11.82 29.53 -6.50
C PRO A 560 -12.45 29.83 -5.13
N PRO A 561 -12.78 31.11 -4.83
CA PRO A 561 -13.48 31.46 -3.60
C PRO A 561 -14.80 30.71 -3.49
N MET A 562 -14.95 29.83 -2.49
CA MET A 562 -16.15 29.00 -2.35
C MET A 562 -16.99 29.43 -1.13
N ALA A 563 -18.32 29.36 -1.25
CA ALA A 563 -19.24 29.63 -0.17
C ALA A 563 -19.28 28.44 0.82
N ALA A 564 -19.79 28.64 2.04
CA ALA A 564 -20.05 27.52 2.95
C ALA A 564 -21.06 26.54 2.30
N PRO A 565 -20.89 25.21 2.45
CA PRO A 565 -19.96 24.49 3.35
C PRO A 565 -18.56 24.20 2.75
N CYS A 566 -18.24 24.78 1.60
CA CYS A 566 -17.05 24.49 0.80
C CYS A 566 -15.79 25.27 1.24
N ASN A 567 -15.86 26.03 2.33
CA ASN A 567 -14.76 26.84 2.83
C ASN A 567 -13.77 25.99 3.64
N PHE A 568 -12.86 25.29 2.96
CA PHE A 568 -11.77 24.54 3.56
C PHE A 568 -10.40 25.21 3.30
N VAL A 569 -9.38 24.80 4.05
CA VAL A 569 -8.02 25.33 3.90
C VAL A 569 -7.35 24.72 2.68
N GLY A 570 -7.21 23.42 2.69
CA GLY A 570 -6.79 22.56 1.60
C GLY A 570 -7.11 21.12 1.98
N TRP A 571 -6.88 20.15 1.08
CA TRP A 571 -6.89 18.70 1.33
C TRP A 571 -5.74 18.05 0.54
N GLY A 572 -5.26 16.88 0.97
CA GLY A 572 -4.17 16.17 0.29
C GLY A 572 -4.35 14.66 0.25
N TYR A 573 -3.85 14.02 -0.80
CA TYR A 573 -3.66 12.57 -0.82
C TYR A 573 -2.60 12.17 0.22
N LEU A 574 -2.95 11.24 1.10
CA LEU A 574 -2.07 10.73 2.15
C LEU A 574 -1.22 9.57 1.62
N GLY A 575 0.10 9.75 1.64
CA GLY A 575 1.09 8.72 1.31
C GLY A 575 1.06 8.28 -0.14
N CYS A 576 1.67 9.06 -1.04
CA CYS A 576 1.68 8.77 -2.46
C CYS A 576 2.92 7.96 -2.89
N ASP A 577 2.71 6.70 -3.24
CA ASP A 577 3.76 5.80 -3.75
C ASP A 577 4.20 6.09 -5.19
N GLY A 578 3.49 6.98 -5.89
CA GLY A 578 3.74 7.36 -7.28
C GLY A 578 2.94 6.56 -8.31
N SER A 579 2.08 5.64 -7.86
CA SER A 579 1.14 4.90 -8.71
C SER A 579 0.05 5.76 -9.33
N VAL A 580 -0.25 6.90 -8.72
CA VAL A 580 -1.16 7.93 -9.23
C VAL A 580 -0.54 9.30 -8.98
N PRO A 581 -0.90 10.34 -9.77
CA PRO A 581 -0.53 11.70 -9.44
C PRO A 581 -0.96 12.03 -8.02
N CYS A 582 -0.07 12.62 -7.24
CA CYS A 582 -0.36 12.99 -5.87
C CYS A 582 -1.13 14.31 -5.87
N ARG A 583 -2.43 14.26 -5.60
CA ARG A 583 -3.31 15.42 -5.71
C ARG A 583 -3.48 16.12 -4.37
N ALA A 584 -3.49 17.45 -4.41
CA ALA A 584 -3.86 18.31 -3.30
C ALA A 584 -4.74 19.45 -3.81
N TRP A 585 -5.66 19.93 -2.97
CA TRP A 585 -6.55 21.05 -3.25
C TRP A 585 -6.29 22.15 -2.24
N ILE A 586 -6.31 23.40 -2.68
CA ILE A 586 -6.08 24.56 -1.81
C ILE A 586 -7.23 25.53 -2.02
N GLY A 587 -7.93 25.90 -0.95
CA GLY A 587 -8.98 26.91 -1.01
C GLY A 587 -8.42 28.29 -1.35
N ASN A 588 -9.19 29.13 -2.05
CA ASN A 588 -8.74 30.44 -2.54
C ASN A 588 -7.99 31.32 -1.55
N ASN A 589 -8.49 31.39 -0.31
CA ASN A 589 -7.91 32.25 0.72
C ASN A 589 -6.50 31.80 1.15
N PHE A 590 -6.05 30.65 0.66
CA PHE A 590 -4.79 30.01 1.03
C PHE A 590 -3.84 29.81 -0.16
N TRP A 591 -4.18 30.28 -1.37
CA TRP A 591 -3.33 30.17 -2.58
C TRP A 591 -1.92 30.72 -2.37
N THR A 592 -1.79 31.75 -1.53
CA THR A 592 -0.54 32.44 -1.25
C THR A 592 -0.03 32.19 0.17
N GLN A 593 -0.51 31.15 0.85
CA GLN A 593 -0.13 30.85 2.23
C GLN A 593 0.87 29.67 2.25
N PRO A 594 2.19 29.92 2.44
CA PRO A 594 3.21 28.88 2.36
C PRO A 594 2.98 27.73 3.34
N ALA A 595 2.45 28.03 4.53
CA ALA A 595 2.13 27.00 5.54
C ALA A 595 1.06 26.03 5.03
N ALA A 596 -0.04 26.52 4.44
CA ALA A 596 -1.10 25.68 3.89
C ALA A 596 -0.59 24.87 2.69
N LEU A 597 0.15 25.50 1.77
CA LEU A 597 0.75 24.79 0.63
C LEU A 597 1.70 23.67 1.08
N ALA A 598 2.54 23.94 2.08
CA ALA A 598 3.48 22.96 2.61
C ALA A 598 2.77 21.81 3.32
N HIS A 599 1.70 22.13 4.06
CA HIS A 599 0.87 21.16 4.77
C HIS A 599 0.28 20.13 3.80
N GLU A 600 -0.45 20.59 2.77
CA GLU A 600 -1.14 19.67 1.86
C GLU A 600 -0.19 18.84 0.99
N ILE A 601 0.94 19.44 0.58
CA ILE A 601 1.95 18.70 -0.20
C ILE A 601 2.63 17.63 0.66
N ALA A 602 2.81 17.88 1.96
CA ALA A 602 3.45 16.93 2.87
C ALA A 602 2.61 15.67 3.10
N HIS A 603 1.28 15.73 2.99
CA HIS A 603 0.44 14.53 2.97
C HIS A 603 0.89 13.54 1.88
N GLY A 604 1.26 14.06 0.71
CA GLY A 604 1.80 13.27 -0.39
C GLY A 604 3.14 12.59 -0.09
N LEU A 605 3.86 13.08 0.92
CA LEU A 605 5.12 12.54 1.43
C LEU A 605 4.92 11.65 2.66
N TYR A 606 3.73 11.08 2.84
CA TYR A 606 3.34 10.19 3.95
C TYR A 606 3.16 10.88 5.30
N LEU A 607 3.22 12.21 5.38
CA LEU A 607 3.04 12.88 6.67
C LEU A 607 1.55 12.98 6.98
N GLN A 608 1.17 12.41 8.11
CA GLN A 608 -0.19 12.54 8.62
C GLN A 608 -0.28 13.68 9.63
N HIS A 609 -1.49 14.13 9.96
CA HIS A 609 -1.69 15.19 10.95
C HIS A 609 -0.92 14.96 12.24
N ALA A 610 -0.47 16.08 12.81
CA ALA A 610 0.15 16.14 14.11
C ALA A 610 -0.88 16.61 15.14
N GLY A 611 -1.16 15.74 16.10
CA GLY A 611 -2.13 15.94 17.15
C GLY A 611 -1.52 16.29 18.49
N SER A 612 -2.37 16.62 19.46
CA SER A 612 -1.98 16.81 20.85
C SER A 612 -2.98 16.15 21.78
N ARG A 613 -2.50 15.68 22.94
CA ARG A 613 -3.39 15.24 24.01
C ARG A 613 -4.03 16.47 24.68
N LEU A 614 -5.36 16.49 24.74
CA LEU A 614 -6.15 17.50 25.41
C LEU A 614 -6.16 17.26 26.93
N SER A 615 -6.56 18.28 27.69
CA SER A 615 -6.59 18.23 29.16
C SER A 615 -7.56 17.19 29.73
N ASP A 616 -8.58 16.81 28.96
CA ASP A 616 -9.54 15.75 29.31
C ASP A 616 -9.07 14.33 28.94
N GLY A 617 -7.83 14.21 28.43
CA GLY A 617 -7.21 12.94 28.05
C GLY A 617 -7.48 12.49 26.62
N ARG A 618 -8.42 13.12 25.90
CA ARG A 618 -8.66 12.85 24.47
C ARG A 618 -7.47 13.29 23.63
N VAL A 619 -7.28 12.64 22.48
CA VAL A 619 -6.31 13.09 21.48
C VAL A 619 -7.07 13.82 20.40
N ASP A 620 -6.70 15.08 20.16
CA ASP A 620 -7.09 15.77 18.95
C ASP A 620 -5.96 15.58 17.95
N SER A 621 -6.23 14.84 16.87
CA SER A 621 -5.26 14.45 15.84
C SER A 621 -4.67 15.62 15.07
N TYR A 622 -5.18 16.84 15.25
CA TYR A 622 -4.70 18.04 14.58
C TYR A 622 -4.22 19.14 15.53
N ALA A 623 -4.29 18.98 16.86
CA ALA A 623 -3.99 20.06 17.81
C ALA A 623 -2.48 20.36 18.07
N ASP A 624 -1.52 19.83 17.29
CA ASP A 624 -0.08 20.14 17.47
C ASP A 624 0.34 21.47 16.82
N ASN A 625 0.15 22.58 17.51
CA ASN A 625 0.64 23.89 17.03
C ASN A 625 2.18 23.98 16.93
N SER A 626 2.92 22.97 17.39
CA SER A 626 4.38 22.93 17.24
C SER A 626 4.80 22.39 15.87
N CYS A 627 3.96 21.61 15.19
CA CYS A 627 4.30 20.93 13.93
C CYS A 627 3.54 21.56 12.76
N LEU A 628 4.16 21.70 11.59
CA LEU A 628 3.46 22.22 10.40
C LEU A 628 2.28 21.34 9.96
N GLN A 629 2.29 20.04 10.30
CA GLN A 629 1.15 19.14 10.08
C GLN A 629 0.06 19.20 11.16
N GLY A 630 0.18 20.10 12.14
CA GLY A 630 -0.86 20.38 13.13
C GLY A 630 -1.50 21.74 12.89
N TYR A 631 -2.41 22.13 13.77
CA TYR A 631 -3.26 23.30 13.63
C TYR A 631 -2.47 24.61 13.58
N CYS A 632 -3.08 25.63 12.96
CA CYS A 632 -2.52 26.96 12.81
C CYS A 632 -1.24 27.03 11.94
N CYS A 633 -0.72 28.22 11.80
CA CYS A 633 -1.03 29.19 10.77
C CYS A 633 0.20 30.09 10.52
N ALA A 634 1.33 29.68 11.10
CA ALA A 634 2.65 30.25 10.97
C ALA A 634 3.57 29.23 10.28
N VAL A 635 4.56 29.73 9.55
CA VAL A 635 5.57 28.89 8.89
C VAL A 635 6.59 28.44 9.94
N ARG A 636 6.60 27.13 10.19
CA ARG A 636 7.46 26.45 11.17
C ARG A 636 7.86 25.09 10.63
N CYS A 637 8.86 24.42 11.19
CA CYS A 637 9.20 23.08 10.73
C CYS A 637 8.28 22.01 11.33
N TRP A 638 8.25 20.87 10.66
CA TRP A 638 7.64 19.66 11.21
C TRP A 638 8.33 19.25 12.50
N ASN A 639 7.60 18.58 13.38
CA ASN A 639 8.16 18.04 14.61
C ASN A 639 9.21 16.95 14.31
N VAL A 640 9.92 16.52 15.35
CA VAL A 640 11.05 15.58 15.23
C VAL A 640 10.66 14.24 14.60
N ALA A 641 9.44 13.75 14.84
CA ALA A 641 8.98 12.47 14.30
C ALA A 641 8.80 12.55 12.78
N HIS A 642 8.07 13.55 12.30
CA HIS A 642 7.88 13.82 10.86
C HIS A 642 9.19 14.22 10.15
N THR A 643 10.04 15.01 10.81
CA THR A 643 11.35 15.39 10.23
C THR A 643 12.27 14.17 10.06
N TRP A 644 12.22 13.23 11.02
CA TRP A 644 12.91 11.95 10.92
C TRP A 644 12.30 11.02 9.86
N GLN A 645 10.96 10.98 9.77
CA GLN A 645 10.21 10.24 8.75
C GLN A 645 10.67 10.62 7.33
N LEU A 646 10.84 11.92 7.06
CA LEU A 646 11.31 12.45 5.78
C LEU A 646 12.80 12.18 5.48
N GLY A 647 13.56 11.63 6.43
CA GLY A 647 15.01 11.45 6.30
C GLY A 647 15.81 12.75 6.39
N TRP A 648 15.20 13.83 6.90
CA TRP A 648 15.88 15.13 7.04
C TRP A 648 16.85 15.17 8.21
N ILE A 649 16.58 14.40 9.27
CA ILE A 649 17.45 14.28 10.44
C ILE A 649 17.76 12.81 10.77
N SER A 650 18.86 12.58 11.46
CA SER A 650 19.09 11.36 12.24
C SER A 650 18.74 11.60 13.70
N VAL A 651 18.23 10.57 14.37
CA VAL A 651 17.88 10.60 15.80
C VAL A 651 18.70 9.56 16.55
N GLN A 652 19.05 9.86 17.79
CA GLN A 652 19.65 8.93 18.73
C GLN A 652 18.60 7.88 19.09
N GLN A 653 18.90 6.59 19.01
CA GLN A 653 17.91 5.53 19.28
C GLN A 653 18.21 4.75 20.56
N LEU A 654 17.16 4.51 21.34
CA LEU A 654 17.12 3.60 22.48
C LEU A 654 16.06 2.51 22.27
N ASP A 655 16.28 1.36 22.89
CA ASP A 655 15.42 0.18 22.87
C ASP A 655 15.64 -0.67 24.13
N GLY A 656 15.01 -1.84 24.25
CA GLY A 656 15.10 -2.67 25.45
C GLY A 656 16.50 -3.22 25.72
N SER A 657 17.36 -3.26 24.71
CA SER A 657 18.75 -3.69 24.84
C SER A 657 19.63 -2.61 25.48
N SER A 658 19.36 -1.34 25.13
CA SER A 658 20.12 -0.16 25.56
C SER A 658 19.52 0.54 26.78
N LEU A 659 18.24 0.33 27.07
CA LEU A 659 17.49 0.91 28.19
C LEU A 659 16.80 -0.18 29.04
N LYS A 660 17.57 -0.73 29.98
CA LYS A 660 17.09 -1.75 30.94
C LYS A 660 16.22 -1.13 32.05
N PRO A 661 15.35 -1.92 32.72
CA PRO A 661 14.65 -1.44 33.91
C PRO A 661 15.61 -0.92 34.98
N GLY A 662 15.27 0.20 35.60
CA GLY A 662 16.08 0.93 36.59
C GLY A 662 17.31 1.65 36.05
N HIS A 663 17.52 1.63 34.73
CA HIS A 663 18.63 2.33 34.09
C HIS A 663 18.18 3.67 33.52
N THR A 664 19.06 4.66 33.65
CA THR A 664 18.90 6.00 33.08
C THR A 664 19.95 6.23 32.00
N VAL A 665 19.52 6.73 30.83
CA VAL A 665 20.40 7.19 29.76
C VAL A 665 20.31 8.70 29.62
N THR A 666 21.46 9.37 29.49
CA THR A 666 21.55 10.82 29.25
C THR A 666 21.89 11.10 27.79
N ALA A 667 21.06 11.90 27.12
CA ALA A 667 21.24 12.28 25.72
C ALA A 667 21.38 13.80 25.56
N ARG A 668 22.28 14.23 24.66
CA ARG A 668 22.43 15.62 24.20
C ARG A 668 21.73 15.76 22.87
N LEU A 669 20.64 16.52 22.82
CA LEU A 669 19.83 16.70 21.62
C LEU A 669 20.08 18.11 21.09
N PRO A 670 20.91 18.27 20.04
CA PRO A 670 21.06 19.55 19.38
C PRO A 670 19.78 19.90 18.62
N SER A 671 19.58 21.19 18.38
CA SER A 671 18.36 21.70 17.78
C SER A 671 18.24 21.26 16.32
N GLN A 672 17.14 20.60 15.96
CA GLN A 672 16.86 20.22 14.57
C GLN A 672 16.76 21.42 13.63
N SER A 673 16.52 22.62 14.18
CA SER A 673 16.44 23.87 13.45
C SER A 673 17.79 24.29 12.83
N VAL A 674 18.91 23.70 13.27
CA VAL A 674 20.26 24.02 12.77
C VAL A 674 21.17 22.83 12.47
N THR A 675 20.83 21.62 12.92
CA THR A 675 21.62 20.41 12.62
C THR A 675 20.77 19.23 12.20
N ALA A 676 21.30 18.43 11.28
CA ALA A 676 20.67 17.20 10.81
C ALA A 676 21.07 15.96 11.62
N THR A 677 22.16 16.01 12.39
CA THR A 677 22.78 14.81 12.96
C THR A 677 22.45 14.68 14.44
N GLY A 678 21.86 13.54 14.82
CA GLY A 678 21.49 13.23 16.20
C GLY A 678 20.48 14.21 16.81
N ALA A 679 19.73 14.93 15.97
CA ALA A 679 18.85 16.05 16.31
C ALA A 679 17.50 15.61 16.90
N GLY A 680 17.55 14.64 17.81
CA GLY A 680 16.38 14.05 18.45
C GLY A 680 16.71 12.72 19.10
N LEU A 681 15.79 12.23 19.92
CA LEU A 681 15.83 10.92 20.56
C LEU A 681 14.61 10.13 20.13
N ARG A 682 14.79 8.87 19.77
CA ARG A 682 13.73 7.90 19.52
C ARG A 682 13.87 6.74 20.50
N VAL A 683 12.83 6.43 21.27
CA VAL A 683 12.80 5.26 22.15
C VAL A 683 11.78 4.28 21.60
N VAL A 684 12.25 3.09 21.23
CA VAL A 684 11.44 1.97 20.78
C VAL A 684 11.14 1.09 21.98
N PRO A 685 9.90 1.08 22.51
CA PRO A 685 9.59 0.32 23.71
C PRO A 685 9.28 -1.15 23.34
N ASP A 686 10.24 -1.84 22.73
CA ASP A 686 10.13 -3.24 22.28
C ASP A 686 9.84 -4.26 23.40
N TRP A 687 9.98 -3.83 24.66
CA TRP A 687 9.56 -4.57 25.85
C TRP A 687 8.06 -4.48 26.17
N VAL A 688 7.31 -3.68 25.42
CA VAL A 688 5.86 -3.54 25.56
C VAL A 688 5.19 -4.34 24.44
N PRO A 689 4.23 -5.24 24.76
CA PRO A 689 3.46 -5.93 23.73
C PRO A 689 2.70 -4.91 22.85
N ARG A 690 2.72 -5.13 21.53
CA ARG A 690 2.06 -4.26 20.52
C ARG A 690 2.50 -2.79 20.57
N TRP A 691 3.76 -2.52 20.90
CA TRP A 691 4.32 -1.16 20.97
C TRP A 691 4.23 -0.34 19.67
N ASN A 692 4.05 -0.99 18.52
CA ASN A 692 3.95 -0.33 17.21
C ASN A 692 2.50 -0.25 16.70
N ASP A 693 1.52 -0.49 17.57
CA ASP A 693 0.09 -0.42 17.25
C ASP A 693 -0.50 0.90 17.77
N SER A 694 -0.99 1.74 16.87
CA SER A 694 -1.64 3.03 17.18
C SER A 694 -2.84 2.85 18.11
N GLN A 695 -3.53 1.70 18.05
CA GLN A 695 -4.69 1.38 18.87
C GLN A 695 -4.31 0.89 20.27
N ALA A 696 -3.08 0.38 20.45
CA ALA A 696 -2.61 -0.13 21.74
C ALA A 696 -2.07 0.97 22.67
N GLY A 697 -2.01 2.24 22.22
CA GLY A 697 -1.59 3.38 23.04
C GLY A 697 -0.15 3.31 23.57
N THR A 698 0.71 2.52 22.91
CA THR A 698 2.09 2.19 23.36
C THR A 698 3.16 2.52 22.32
N ALA A 699 2.87 3.50 21.44
CA ALA A 699 3.72 3.96 20.36
C ALA A 699 5.13 4.39 20.80
N PRO A 700 6.15 4.30 19.91
CA PRO A 700 7.47 4.90 20.09
C PRO A 700 7.42 6.34 20.58
N LEU A 701 8.40 6.66 21.43
CA LEU A 701 8.61 7.99 21.95
C LEU A 701 9.62 8.73 21.07
N PHE A 702 9.32 9.96 20.71
CA PHE A 702 10.27 10.89 20.12
C PHE A 702 10.46 12.11 21.03
N VAL A 703 11.70 12.53 21.25
CA VAL A 703 12.03 13.76 21.99
C VAL A 703 12.85 14.66 21.07
N GLY A 704 12.37 15.88 20.84
CA GLY A 704 12.99 16.86 19.95
C GLY A 704 13.28 18.17 20.66
N PHE A 705 14.29 18.88 20.16
CA PHE A 705 14.63 20.22 20.63
C PHE A 705 14.66 21.19 19.46
N ARG A 706 14.00 22.34 19.61
CA ARG A 706 13.88 23.35 18.56
C ARG A 706 14.14 24.73 19.12
N THR A 707 14.74 25.58 18.30
CA THR A 707 15.03 26.97 18.61
C THR A 707 14.45 27.85 17.51
N LYS A 708 14.27 29.15 17.75
CA LYS A 708 13.76 30.09 16.74
C LYS A 708 14.84 30.43 15.70
N GLN A 709 15.28 29.43 14.94
CA GLN A 709 16.35 29.52 13.93
C GLN A 709 15.91 28.81 12.64
N GLY A 710 16.43 29.26 11.50
CA GLY A 710 16.12 28.66 10.20
C GLY A 710 14.61 28.62 9.93
N GLY A 711 14.10 27.44 9.56
CA GLY A 711 12.67 27.24 9.26
C GLY A 711 11.75 27.30 10.50
N ASP A 712 12.31 27.32 11.71
CA ASP A 712 11.56 27.48 12.97
C ASP A 712 11.57 28.92 13.49
N ALA A 713 11.92 29.92 12.66
CA ALA A 713 11.95 31.33 13.07
C ALA A 713 10.61 31.81 13.68
N GLN A 714 9.47 31.27 13.23
CA GLN A 714 8.14 31.58 13.76
C GLN A 714 7.59 30.51 14.72
N LEU A 715 8.41 29.58 15.20
CA LEU A 715 7.98 28.57 16.19
C LEU A 715 7.52 29.26 17.48
N PHE A 716 6.35 28.90 18.00
CA PHE A 716 5.80 29.51 19.21
C PHE A 716 6.69 29.30 20.46
N ASP A 717 6.73 30.31 21.34
CA ASP A 717 7.57 30.31 22.56
C ASP A 717 7.25 29.17 23.54
N GLN A 718 6.03 28.65 23.48
CA GLN A 718 5.65 27.51 24.29
C GLN A 718 6.40 26.22 23.91
N TYR A 719 7.00 26.15 22.71
CA TYR A 719 7.73 24.99 22.19
C TYR A 719 9.23 25.26 21.98
N ALA A 720 9.59 26.49 21.60
CA ALA A 720 10.97 26.88 21.37
C ALA A 720 11.78 26.86 22.69
N GLY A 721 13.02 26.37 22.64
CA GLY A 721 13.88 26.27 23.82
C GLY A 721 13.44 25.21 24.85
N LYS A 722 12.50 24.33 24.49
CA LYS A 722 12.00 23.23 25.33
C LYS A 722 12.22 21.88 24.68
N ALA A 723 12.31 20.83 25.50
CA ALA A 723 12.27 19.45 25.02
C ALA A 723 10.81 19.05 24.75
N ASN A 724 10.45 18.93 23.47
CA ASN A 724 9.11 18.53 23.06
C ASN A 724 9.06 17.01 22.92
N VAL A 725 8.06 16.38 23.52
CA VAL A 725 7.89 14.94 23.65
C VAL A 725 6.68 14.52 22.84
N TYR A 726 6.87 13.55 21.95
CA TYR A 726 5.84 13.05 21.05
C TYR A 726 5.74 11.53 21.14
N THR A 727 4.54 10.98 20.95
CA THR A 727 4.32 9.56 20.68
C THR A 727 3.91 9.39 19.22
N SER A 728 4.46 8.38 18.54
CA SER A 728 4.10 8.13 17.14
C SER A 728 4.49 6.71 16.72
N ALA A 729 3.59 6.02 16.03
CA ALA A 729 3.81 4.68 15.51
C ALA A 729 4.76 4.64 14.29
N ILE A 730 5.16 5.80 13.75
CA ILE A 730 6.03 5.91 12.58
C ILE A 730 7.27 5.02 12.72
N ALA A 731 7.30 3.98 11.90
CA ALA A 731 8.37 2.99 11.87
C ALA A 731 9.41 3.28 10.77
N ASN A 732 9.02 3.96 9.70
CA ASN A 732 9.86 4.25 8.53
C ASN A 732 9.31 5.44 7.71
N GLY A 733 10.00 5.83 6.64
CA GLY A 733 9.64 7.00 5.82
C GLY A 733 8.41 6.88 4.92
N ARG A 734 7.74 5.72 4.87
CA ARG A 734 6.46 5.51 4.14
C ARG A 734 5.32 5.10 5.08
N ASP A 735 5.52 5.22 6.38
CA ASP A 735 4.49 4.95 7.37
C ASP A 735 3.65 6.20 7.58
N SER A 736 2.36 6.17 7.29
CA SER A 736 1.47 7.32 7.40
C SER A 736 0.78 7.46 8.76
N ALA A 737 1.37 6.91 9.82
CA ALA A 737 0.94 7.18 11.19
C ALA A 737 1.12 8.66 11.56
N GLY A 738 0.17 9.20 12.32
CA GLY A 738 0.29 10.55 12.89
C GLY A 738 1.30 10.63 14.04
N SER A 739 1.53 11.85 14.51
CA SER A 739 2.33 12.12 15.72
C SER A 739 1.49 12.85 16.75
N THR A 740 1.64 12.50 18.03
CA THR A 740 0.92 13.17 19.13
C THR A 740 1.91 13.88 20.04
N LEU A 741 1.78 15.20 20.20
CA LEU A 741 2.48 15.97 21.21
C LEU A 741 1.93 15.63 22.60
N GLU A 742 2.79 15.15 23.49
CA GLU A 742 2.44 14.75 24.86
C GLU A 742 2.90 15.77 25.90
N ALA A 743 4.04 16.44 25.68
CA ALA A 743 4.57 17.45 26.60
C ALA A 743 5.63 18.37 25.97
N SER A 744 5.77 19.58 26.50
CA SER A 744 6.86 20.52 26.20
C SER A 744 7.57 20.93 27.49
N LEU A 745 8.74 20.33 27.74
CA LEU A 745 9.43 20.37 29.03
C LEU A 745 10.52 21.44 29.06
N SER A 746 10.46 22.27 30.11
CA SER A 746 11.52 23.22 30.49
C SER A 746 12.53 22.54 31.42
N ILE A 747 13.63 23.23 31.73
CA ILE A 747 14.66 22.74 32.66
C ILE A 747 14.01 22.31 34.00
N ASN A 748 14.45 21.18 34.54
CA ASN A 748 13.95 20.54 35.76
C ASN A 748 12.52 19.97 35.69
N GLN A 749 11.82 20.10 34.56
CA GLN A 749 10.54 19.42 34.36
C GLN A 749 10.74 17.98 33.90
N ARG A 750 9.71 17.16 34.15
CA ARG A 750 9.65 15.76 33.77
C ARG A 750 8.30 15.39 33.18
N TRP A 751 8.29 14.35 32.36
CA TRP A 751 7.08 13.72 31.85
C TRP A 751 7.18 12.20 32.02
N THR A 752 6.05 11.54 32.30
CA THR A 752 6.00 10.10 32.55
C THR A 752 5.10 9.43 31.52
N TYR A 753 5.66 8.45 30.81
CA TYR A 753 4.92 7.56 29.93
C TYR A 753 4.58 6.28 30.67
N ALA A 754 3.41 6.25 31.32
CA ALA A 754 3.01 5.12 32.16
C ALA A 754 2.97 3.80 31.37
N ALA A 755 2.39 3.82 30.17
CA ALA A 755 2.23 2.64 29.31
C ALA A 755 3.56 1.98 28.93
N ALA A 756 4.61 2.77 28.66
CA ALA A 756 5.95 2.27 28.36
C ALA A 756 6.90 2.18 29.58
N LYS A 757 6.42 2.56 30.77
CA LYS A 757 7.23 2.70 32.00
C LYS A 757 8.43 3.64 31.85
N LEU A 758 8.28 4.74 31.10
CA LEU A 758 9.37 5.70 30.86
C LEU A 758 9.18 6.99 31.65
N VAL A 759 10.30 7.62 32.04
CA VAL A 759 10.34 8.98 32.57
C VAL A 759 11.39 9.79 31.80
N VAL A 760 10.96 10.89 31.20
CA VAL A 760 11.83 11.86 30.52
C VAL A 760 12.03 13.07 31.43
N ARG A 761 13.27 13.54 31.61
CA ARG A 761 13.57 14.79 32.33
C ARG A 761 14.50 15.69 31.54
N VAL A 762 14.32 17.00 31.68
CA VAL A 762 15.26 17.99 31.14
C VAL A 762 16.25 18.38 32.23
N ARG A 763 17.54 18.17 31.98
CA ARG A 763 18.64 18.46 32.92
C ARG A 763 19.25 19.84 32.72
N GLY A 764 19.18 20.37 31.50
CA GLY A 764 19.72 21.68 31.18
C GLY A 764 19.67 21.97 29.68
N VAL A 765 19.86 23.23 29.33
CA VAL A 765 19.98 23.72 27.96
C VAL A 765 21.28 24.50 27.86
N GLN A 766 22.08 24.23 26.83
CA GLN A 766 23.34 24.91 26.55
C GLN A 766 23.37 25.32 25.08
N GLY A 767 23.23 26.64 24.82
CA GLY A 767 23.12 27.16 23.45
C GLY A 767 21.93 26.52 22.71
N SER A 768 22.19 25.94 21.54
CA SER A 768 21.21 25.24 20.71
C SER A 768 21.10 23.74 21.04
N THR A 769 21.50 23.29 22.24
CA THR A 769 21.45 21.88 22.65
C THR A 769 20.73 21.71 23.99
N VAL A 770 19.82 20.73 24.10
CA VAL A 770 19.23 20.30 25.38
C VAL A 770 19.86 19.00 25.87
N VAL A 771 19.98 18.87 27.19
CA VAL A 771 20.38 17.62 27.85
C VAL A 771 19.15 17.01 28.50
N VAL A 772 18.80 15.79 28.10
CA VAL A 772 17.67 15.03 28.67
C VAL A 772 18.14 13.71 29.27
N THR A 773 17.42 13.23 30.28
CA THR A 773 17.57 11.87 30.80
C THR A 773 16.30 11.07 30.52
N VAL A 774 16.45 9.84 30.07
CA VAL A 774 15.35 8.88 29.94
C VAL A 774 15.62 7.68 30.84
N CYS A 775 14.67 7.39 31.72
CA CYS A 775 14.73 6.26 32.65
C CYS A 775 13.58 5.30 32.38
N ARG A 776 13.84 3.99 32.42
CA ARG A 776 12.81 2.95 32.36
C ARG A 776 12.56 2.40 33.76
N LYS A 777 11.35 2.56 34.29
CA LYS A 777 11.00 2.10 35.64
C LYS A 777 11.12 0.58 35.73
N GLY A 778 11.80 0.10 36.77
CA GLY A 778 11.83 -1.32 37.14
C GLY A 778 11.07 -1.65 38.43
N GLY A 779 10.58 -0.65 39.16
CA GLY A 779 9.72 -0.85 40.34
C GLY A 779 10.11 0.05 41.50
N ALA A 780 9.81 -0.35 42.73
CA ALA A 780 10.35 0.30 43.92
C ALA A 780 11.85 -0.01 44.08
N GLU A 781 12.57 0.84 44.80
CA GLU A 781 13.95 0.56 45.17
C GLU A 781 14.07 -0.69 46.06
N THR A 782 15.19 -1.41 45.91
CA THR A 782 15.53 -2.61 46.66
C THR A 782 16.98 -2.53 47.13
N GLN A 783 17.37 -3.33 48.11
CA GLN A 783 18.77 -3.42 48.56
C GLN A 783 19.75 -3.61 47.38
N ALA A 784 19.37 -4.47 46.42
CA ALA A 784 20.19 -4.79 45.27
C ALA A 784 20.31 -3.60 44.30
N THR A 785 19.20 -2.95 43.95
CA THR A 785 19.20 -1.78 43.06
C THR A 785 19.96 -0.61 43.68
N CYS A 786 19.76 -0.36 44.98
CA CYS A 786 20.48 0.67 45.73
C CYS A 786 21.99 0.42 45.78
N THR A 787 22.41 -0.83 46.01
CA THR A 787 23.84 -1.20 46.03
C THR A 787 24.45 -1.07 44.63
N ALA A 788 23.71 -1.43 43.59
CA ALA A 788 24.09 -1.28 42.19
C ALA A 788 23.97 0.17 41.69
N ARG A 789 23.55 1.11 42.54
CA ARG A 789 23.25 2.52 42.21
C ARG A 789 22.27 2.67 41.05
N GLN A 790 21.29 1.79 40.90
CA GLN A 790 20.21 1.89 39.91
C GLN A 790 19.10 2.85 40.40
N ASP A 791 18.36 3.45 39.47
CA ASP A 791 17.21 4.35 39.71
C ASP A 791 15.94 3.61 39.26
N ASN A 792 15.52 2.64 40.06
CA ASN A 792 14.45 1.69 39.77
C ASN A 792 13.06 2.34 39.74
N ASP A 793 12.84 3.34 40.58
CA ASP A 793 11.59 4.11 40.63
C ASP A 793 11.58 5.29 39.63
N CYS A 794 12.73 5.54 38.99
CA CYS A 794 12.98 6.64 38.08
C CYS A 794 12.69 7.99 38.74
N ASN A 795 13.06 8.23 40.00
CA ASN A 795 12.91 9.52 40.67
C ASN A 795 14.06 10.50 40.30
N GLY A 796 15.14 10.00 39.69
CA GLY A 796 16.31 10.77 39.23
C GLY A 796 17.47 10.79 40.22
N LEU A 797 17.37 10.03 41.31
CA LEU A 797 18.38 9.79 42.33
C LEU A 797 18.71 8.29 42.34
N ALA A 798 19.89 7.92 42.84
CA ALA A 798 20.26 6.52 43.00
C ALA A 798 21.26 6.33 44.13
N GLY A 799 21.34 5.09 44.64
CA GLY A 799 22.25 4.75 45.73
C GLY A 799 22.06 5.64 46.95
N ALA A 800 23.15 6.06 47.61
CA ALA A 800 23.05 6.84 48.85
C ALA A 800 22.38 8.23 48.69
N ALA A 801 22.31 8.76 47.46
CA ALA A 801 21.62 10.01 47.16
C ALA A 801 20.09 9.84 47.13
N ASP A 802 19.60 8.62 46.94
CA ASP A 802 18.17 8.31 46.88
C ASP A 802 17.58 8.12 48.29
N PRO A 803 16.54 8.89 48.69
CA PRO A 803 15.85 8.72 49.96
C PRO A 803 15.31 7.31 50.21
N ALA A 804 14.82 6.61 49.17
CA ALA A 804 14.32 5.24 49.27
C ALA A 804 15.45 4.22 49.54
N CYS A 805 16.67 4.53 49.12
CA CYS A 805 17.85 3.69 49.33
C CYS A 805 18.57 3.92 50.66
N LYS A 806 18.41 5.08 51.31
CA LYS A 806 19.04 5.38 52.60
C LYS A 806 18.83 4.31 53.68
N PRO A 807 17.59 3.86 53.98
CA PRO A 807 17.39 2.83 55.02
C PRO A 807 17.99 1.47 54.63
N MET A 808 18.02 1.17 53.34
CA MET A 808 18.55 -0.08 52.78
C MET A 808 20.08 -0.13 52.88
N LEU A 809 20.76 0.96 52.53
CA LEU A 809 22.22 1.03 52.58
C LEU A 809 22.79 1.18 54.01
N ALA A 810 21.97 1.64 54.97
CA ALA A 810 22.36 1.79 56.38
C ALA A 810 22.46 0.45 57.15
N GLY A 811 21.85 -0.63 56.67
CA GLY A 811 21.83 -1.94 57.34
C GLY A 811 23.16 -2.70 57.35
N ASN A 812 24.20 -2.22 56.64
CA ASN A 812 25.48 -2.91 56.48
C ASN A 812 26.60 -2.46 57.44
N SER A 813 26.32 -1.55 58.39
CA SER A 813 27.34 -1.03 59.33
C SER A 813 27.33 -1.66 60.73
N LEU A 814 26.67 -2.81 60.93
CA LEU A 814 26.63 -3.51 62.24
C LEU A 814 27.05 -4.99 62.14
N GLN A 815 28.28 -5.25 61.70
CA GLN A 815 29.04 -6.44 62.14
C GLN A 815 30.54 -6.10 62.27
N THR A 816 30.88 -5.19 63.17
CA THR A 816 32.23 -5.16 63.74
C THR A 816 32.29 -6.23 64.83
N ASN A 817 32.96 -7.36 64.54
CA ASN A 817 33.32 -8.36 65.54
C ASN A 817 34.06 -7.71 66.72
N PRO A 818 33.76 -8.07 67.99
CA PRO A 818 34.52 -7.56 69.13
C PRO A 818 35.93 -8.17 69.16
N PRO A 819 36.92 -7.51 69.80
CA PRO A 819 38.31 -7.91 69.73
C PRO A 819 38.55 -9.23 70.47
N ARG A 820 39.37 -10.10 69.87
CA ARG A 820 39.82 -11.38 70.43
C ARG A 820 40.52 -11.15 71.78
N LYS A 821 39.93 -11.66 72.87
CA LYS A 821 40.64 -11.82 74.16
C LYS A 821 41.71 -12.90 74.04
N ALA A 822 42.88 -12.58 74.60
CA ALA A 822 44.08 -13.40 74.61
C ALA A 822 43.87 -14.76 75.28
N VAL A 823 44.50 -15.77 74.68
CA VAL A 823 44.58 -17.14 75.17
C VAL A 823 45.45 -17.21 76.43
N ARG A 824 44.92 -17.75 77.54
CA ARG A 824 45.71 -18.41 78.58
C ARG A 824 45.34 -19.89 78.64
N ARG A 825 46.39 -20.71 78.75
CA ARG A 825 46.46 -22.19 78.66
C ARG A 825 45.86 -22.90 79.90
N PRO A 826 45.68 -24.24 79.86
CA PRO A 826 44.55 -24.97 80.45
C PRO A 826 44.85 -25.70 81.76
N ALA A 827 43.80 -26.17 82.45
CA ALA A 827 43.89 -27.27 83.43
C ALA A 827 42.59 -28.11 83.50
N MET A 828 42.69 -29.32 82.96
CA MET A 828 42.30 -30.64 83.51
C MET A 828 40.93 -30.99 84.14
N LEU A 829 40.49 -32.19 83.74
CA LEU A 829 39.61 -33.18 84.41
C LEU A 829 38.10 -32.83 84.46
N ARG A 830 37.11 -33.74 84.28
CA ARG A 830 37.07 -35.22 84.25
C ARG A 830 35.69 -35.67 83.68
N ARG A 831 35.61 -36.85 83.01
CA ARG A 831 34.56 -37.94 83.08
C ARG A 831 33.06 -37.54 83.18
N ARG A 832 32.07 -38.17 82.53
CA ARG A 832 31.86 -39.59 82.20
C ARG A 832 30.50 -39.76 81.48
N THR A 833 30.40 -40.77 80.58
CA THR A 833 29.25 -41.69 80.29
C THR A 833 27.86 -41.13 79.91
N GLY A 834 27.07 -41.67 78.98
CA GLY A 834 27.08 -42.88 78.14
C GLY A 834 26.11 -42.65 76.95
N ALA A 835 26.28 -43.28 75.78
CA ALA A 835 25.69 -44.56 75.37
C ALA A 835 24.18 -44.67 75.68
N ALA A 836 23.26 -45.07 74.80
CA ALA A 836 23.22 -45.48 73.40
C ALA A 836 21.71 -45.64 73.05
N GLY A 837 21.33 -45.67 71.77
CA GLY A 837 20.01 -46.20 71.38
C GLY A 837 19.37 -45.58 70.13
N LEU A 838 19.75 -46.09 68.96
CA LEU A 838 18.86 -46.26 67.79
C LEU A 838 18.07 -47.58 67.95
N PRO A 839 17.18 -48.04 67.06
CA PRO A 839 16.55 -47.45 65.85
C PRO A 839 15.01 -47.70 65.77
N GLY A 840 14.35 -47.29 64.67
CA GLY A 840 13.14 -48.00 64.20
C GLY A 840 12.07 -47.15 63.50
N SER A 841 11.98 -47.28 62.18
CA SER A 841 10.96 -46.71 61.28
C SER A 841 9.61 -47.49 61.33
N PRO A 842 8.67 -47.28 60.37
CA PRO A 842 7.46 -46.43 60.37
C PRO A 842 6.16 -47.29 60.50
N PRO A 843 4.90 -46.77 60.32
CA PRO A 843 4.32 -46.62 58.97
C PRO A 843 3.20 -45.55 58.80
N LEU A 844 2.77 -45.44 57.54
CA LEU A 844 1.68 -44.70 56.89
C LEU A 844 0.30 -44.75 57.57
N LEU A 845 -0.53 -43.69 57.43
CA LEU A 845 -1.92 -43.79 56.90
C LEU A 845 -2.60 -42.42 56.62
N ARG A 846 -2.88 -42.18 55.32
CA ARG A 846 -4.15 -41.77 54.67
C ARG A 846 -5.20 -40.85 55.36
N ARG A 847 -5.57 -39.80 54.60
CA ARG A 847 -6.92 -39.32 54.12
C ARG A 847 -7.07 -37.80 54.37
N ARG A 848 -7.18 -36.93 53.36
CA ARG A 848 -8.20 -36.66 52.30
C ARG A 848 -9.23 -35.59 52.73
N LEU A 849 -9.49 -34.70 51.76
CA LEU A 849 -10.74 -33.97 51.46
C LEU A 849 -10.98 -32.66 52.25
N THR A 850 -10.79 -31.50 51.61
CA THR A 850 -11.79 -30.60 50.94
C THR A 850 -12.46 -29.66 51.95
N THR A 851 -12.81 -28.39 51.69
CA THR A 851 -13.25 -27.62 50.50
C THR A 851 -13.20 -26.14 50.93
N ALA A 852 -12.71 -25.23 50.10
CA ALA A 852 -13.44 -24.40 49.12
C ALA A 852 -14.28 -23.25 49.71
N GLY A 853 -14.07 -22.08 49.13
CA GLY A 853 -14.66 -20.77 49.39
C GLY A 853 -13.82 -19.73 48.67
#